data_AF-A0A3A8QLD8-F1
#
_entry.id   AF-A0A3A8QLD8-F1
#
_cell.length_a   1.000
_cell.length_b   1.000
_cell.length_c   1.000
_cell.angle_alpha   90.00
_cell.angle_beta   90.00
_cell.angle_gamma   90.00
#
_symmetry.space_group_name_H-M   'P 1'
#
loop_
_entity.id
_entity.type
_entity.pdbx_description
1 polymer ?
#
loop_
_entity_poly.entity_id
_entity_poly.type
_entity_poly.pdbx_seq_one_letter_code
_entity_poly.pdbx_strand_id
1 'polypeptide(L)'
;MPPPRDVFVEVLGFDVPPSHRARWGPVITAAKRWGTRGLGPLQRWVLERQLRFDARLRALIQQPERTLPERVRTELAALADPRPVGAGWKLPSVPGLEAQRTWNLAVVALLSSAGWPLRTEGASEALDALEARCDVLAREPRAAGLPLWRELWRRQVAFNHATVRLLRHILGAARPAVLLPAPEGYTREALAREAHEVRAATAALARLEHRPRISLVTPAWETPVDVLRACVASVRAQVYPHWELCIVDDGSRSPAVADTLRELAAGDARIRFERLDSNQGIARATNAALALATGEYVGFLDHDDLLAPHALAEVALRLGEVPDADVVYSDEDKVDARGLRFAPYLKPALSPELLRAVNYVCHFLVVRAPLLREVGGIRPGFEGAQDHDLLLRLMERTQRFEHIPHVLYHWRTLPGSTATDASAKPAASEAGRRAVAEHLARMGEGASAETVAPGLYRVRHPLAGRPRVSVLLSEEPTEAELAALLAFTDDLDVEVCIPVPSAGSSGAGSTLRVGVDASATPGARANRLLREARGELILALEAGTLPTGPGWLRELASQASRPGVGVAGARIVSPHGTVLEAGLRFDAQGRVLRPFMGMPDPTLNAFGGSHWPRDVRALSSRCAMLRREVLESLGGWDAAFTSDEARGVDLCLRAGEAGLRVLYAPHARLVRTRSRDGTPVSAHDADRLREAWLRAGRSDPSGHPRLEFVQAL
;
A
#
# COMPACT_ATOMS: atom_id res chain seq x y z
N MET A 1 -0.62 -13.31 -29.05
CA MET A 1 0.75 -13.84 -28.83
C MET A 1 0.72 -14.79 -27.66
N PRO A 2 1.30 -16.00 -27.75
CA PRO A 2 1.39 -16.88 -26.61
C PRO A 2 2.36 -16.31 -25.57
N PRO A 3 2.14 -16.60 -24.28
CA PRO A 3 3.10 -16.57 -23.20
C PRO A 3 4.56 -16.61 -23.61
N PRO A 4 5.47 -15.63 -23.40
CA PRO A 4 6.88 -15.97 -23.42
C PRO A 4 7.08 -17.09 -22.39
N ARG A 5 7.54 -18.26 -22.85
CA ARG A 5 7.62 -19.51 -22.07
C ARG A 5 8.57 -19.41 -20.85
N ASP A 6 9.26 -18.29 -20.72
CA ASP A 6 10.40 -18.10 -19.82
C ASP A 6 10.07 -17.26 -18.56
N VAL A 7 8.86 -16.69 -18.45
CA VAL A 7 8.48 -15.78 -17.35
C VAL A 7 8.26 -16.47 -15.99
N PHE A 8 8.20 -17.79 -15.95
CA PHE A 8 8.11 -18.54 -14.68
C PHE A 8 9.48 -18.72 -13.99
N VAL A 9 10.61 -18.41 -14.64
CA VAL A 9 11.94 -18.79 -14.14
C VAL A 9 12.57 -17.71 -13.23
N GLU A 10 12.33 -16.42 -13.46
CA GLU A 10 13.01 -15.34 -12.72
C GLU A 10 12.32 -14.92 -11.42
N VAL A 11 10.98 -14.96 -11.32
CA VAL A 11 10.26 -14.59 -10.09
C VAL A 11 10.35 -15.67 -9.00
N LEU A 12 10.75 -16.89 -9.34
CA LEU A 12 10.70 -18.06 -8.46
C LEU A 12 12.01 -18.36 -7.72
N GLY A 13 12.80 -17.35 -7.34
CA GLY A 13 13.93 -17.50 -6.42
C GLY A 13 13.57 -18.47 -5.28
N PHE A 14 14.10 -19.70 -5.36
CA PHE A 14 13.62 -20.83 -4.56
C PHE A 14 14.15 -20.70 -3.16
N ASP A 15 13.38 -20.13 -2.24
CA ASP A 15 13.68 -20.31 -0.83
C ASP A 15 13.18 -21.68 -0.37
N VAL A 16 14.11 -22.60 -0.18
CA VAL A 16 13.85 -23.95 0.35
C VAL A 16 13.66 -23.81 1.86
N PRO A 17 12.61 -24.43 2.47
CA PRO A 17 12.41 -24.37 3.90
C PRO A 17 13.69 -24.72 4.68
N PRO A 18 13.97 -24.06 5.83
CA PRO A 18 15.16 -24.32 6.64
C PRO A 18 15.36 -25.80 7.00
N SER A 19 14.26 -26.56 7.16
CA SER A 19 14.25 -28.01 7.40
C SER A 19 14.96 -28.84 6.33
N HIS A 20 15.24 -28.27 5.15
CA HIS A 20 15.79 -29.00 4.00
C HIS A 20 17.11 -28.44 3.46
N ARG A 21 17.74 -27.46 4.15
CA ARG A 21 19.04 -26.86 3.74
C ARG A 21 20.29 -27.71 4.07
N ALA A 22 20.15 -28.90 4.68
CA ALA A 22 21.31 -29.68 5.11
C ALA A 22 21.96 -30.59 4.02
N ARG A 23 23.28 -30.38 3.86
CA ARG A 23 24.38 -31.27 3.40
C ARG A 23 24.66 -31.59 1.91
N TRP A 24 23.85 -31.17 0.93
CA TRP A 24 24.10 -31.53 -0.49
C TRP A 24 23.90 -30.39 -1.51
N GLY A 25 24.04 -29.14 -1.07
CA GLY A 25 23.81 -27.93 -1.88
C GLY A 25 24.50 -27.88 -3.27
N PRO A 26 25.77 -28.32 -3.44
CA PRO A 26 26.46 -28.14 -4.72
C PRO A 26 26.07 -29.14 -5.82
N VAL A 27 25.64 -30.36 -5.46
CA VAL A 27 25.34 -31.44 -6.45
C VAL A 27 23.96 -31.24 -7.09
N ILE A 28 23.10 -30.44 -6.45
CA ILE A 28 21.68 -30.31 -6.80
C ILE A 28 21.44 -29.22 -7.88
N THR A 29 22.40 -28.32 -8.09
CA THR A 29 22.26 -27.15 -8.97
C THR A 29 22.28 -27.53 -10.46
N ALA A 30 22.83 -28.69 -10.83
CA ALA A 30 22.90 -29.13 -12.23
C ALA A 30 21.66 -29.87 -12.75
N ALA A 31 20.75 -30.34 -11.87
CA ALA A 31 19.66 -31.27 -12.25
C ALA A 31 18.27 -30.62 -12.43
N LYS A 32 18.17 -29.28 -12.50
CA LYS A 32 16.89 -28.55 -12.45
C LYS A 32 16.60 -27.75 -13.74
N ARG A 33 16.03 -28.44 -14.72
CA ARG A 33 15.12 -27.88 -15.74
C ARG A 33 13.92 -28.82 -15.86
N TRP A 34 12.72 -28.27 -15.92
CA TRP A 34 11.44 -28.99 -15.77
C TRP A 34 11.31 -30.28 -16.59
N GLY A 35 10.53 -31.22 -16.05
CA GLY A 35 10.17 -32.48 -16.69
C GLY A 35 10.56 -33.68 -15.84
N THR A 36 10.00 -34.83 -16.20
CA THR A 36 10.34 -36.18 -15.70
C THR A 36 11.82 -36.58 -15.91
N ARG A 37 12.67 -35.64 -16.33
CA ARG A 37 14.12 -35.79 -16.48
C ARG A 37 14.73 -36.10 -15.11
N GLY A 38 15.33 -37.29 -15.04
CA GLY A 38 15.90 -37.87 -13.82
C GLY A 38 14.95 -38.80 -13.05
N LEU A 39 13.68 -38.93 -13.46
CA LEU A 39 12.74 -39.88 -12.83
C LEU A 39 12.80 -41.26 -13.50
N GLY A 40 12.92 -42.29 -12.68
CA GLY A 40 12.81 -43.68 -13.12
C GLY A 40 11.43 -43.99 -13.71
N PRO A 41 11.29 -45.03 -14.55
CA PRO A 41 10.01 -45.43 -15.13
C PRO A 41 8.90 -45.65 -14.08
N LEU A 42 9.25 -46.25 -12.93
CA LEU A 42 8.33 -46.48 -11.82
C LEU A 42 7.78 -45.18 -11.21
N GLN A 43 8.64 -44.17 -11.01
CA GLN A 43 8.23 -42.87 -10.45
C GLN A 43 7.28 -42.13 -11.40
N ARG A 44 7.54 -42.20 -12.71
CA ARG A 44 6.65 -41.63 -13.73
C ARG A 44 5.28 -42.30 -13.73
N TRP A 45 5.24 -43.63 -13.65
CA TRP A 45 3.99 -44.38 -13.61
C TRP A 45 3.18 -44.09 -12.35
N VAL A 46 3.82 -44.08 -11.17
CA VAL A 46 3.15 -43.78 -9.89
C VAL A 46 2.54 -42.37 -9.86
N LEU A 47 3.15 -41.40 -10.53
CA LEU A 47 2.78 -39.97 -10.45
C LEU A 47 2.10 -39.42 -11.69
N GLU A 48 1.76 -40.27 -12.65
CA GLU A 48 1.16 -39.83 -13.91
C GLU A 48 -0.08 -38.96 -13.68
N ARG A 49 -0.93 -39.35 -12.71
CA ARG A 49 -2.13 -38.59 -12.35
C ARG A 49 -1.80 -37.27 -11.67
N GLN A 50 -0.81 -37.21 -10.77
CA GLN A 50 -0.38 -35.96 -10.16
C GLN A 50 0.16 -34.99 -11.22
N LEU A 51 0.96 -35.47 -12.17
CA LEU A 51 1.48 -34.63 -13.24
C LEU A 51 0.37 -34.07 -14.13
N ARG A 52 -0.67 -34.86 -14.40
CA ARG A 52 -1.88 -34.39 -15.12
C ARG A 52 -2.67 -33.38 -14.28
N PHE A 53 -2.80 -33.60 -12.97
CA PHE A 53 -3.42 -32.66 -12.04
C PHE A 53 -2.70 -31.31 -12.07
N ASP A 54 -1.37 -31.30 -11.90
CA ASP A 54 -0.56 -30.08 -11.90
C ASP A 54 -0.66 -29.32 -13.23
N ALA A 55 -0.61 -30.04 -14.36
CA ALA A 55 -0.77 -29.45 -15.68
C ALA A 55 -2.16 -28.84 -15.88
N ARG A 56 -3.22 -29.52 -15.41
CA ARG A 56 -4.58 -29.02 -15.57
C ARG A 56 -4.89 -27.85 -14.66
N LEU A 57 -4.48 -27.92 -13.40
CA LEU A 57 -4.58 -26.83 -12.43
C LEU A 57 -3.92 -25.56 -12.97
N ARG A 58 -2.70 -25.69 -13.52
CA ARG A 58 -2.00 -24.58 -14.16
C ARG A 58 -2.79 -23.97 -15.31
N ALA A 59 -3.35 -24.79 -16.19
CA ALA A 59 -4.12 -24.31 -17.33
C ALA A 59 -5.39 -23.56 -16.90
N LEU A 60 -6.07 -24.06 -15.86
CA LEU A 60 -7.29 -23.48 -15.32
C LEU A 60 -7.03 -22.13 -14.63
N ILE A 61 -6.00 -22.02 -13.80
CA ILE A 61 -5.65 -20.76 -13.10
C ILE A 61 -5.26 -19.64 -14.10
N GLN A 62 -4.77 -19.99 -15.28
CA GLN A 62 -4.37 -19.02 -16.32
C GLN A 62 -5.55 -18.39 -17.08
N GLN A 63 -6.78 -18.89 -16.92
CA GLN A 63 -7.98 -18.40 -17.59
C GLN A 63 -9.05 -18.05 -16.55
N PRO A 64 -8.98 -16.86 -15.92
CA PRO A 64 -9.96 -16.44 -14.92
C PRO A 64 -11.31 -16.16 -15.60
N GLU A 65 -12.14 -17.19 -15.70
CA GLU A 65 -13.48 -17.14 -16.27
C GLU A 65 -14.54 -17.42 -15.18
N ARG A 66 -15.77 -16.93 -15.39
CA ARG A 66 -16.93 -17.25 -14.52
C ARG A 66 -17.19 -18.76 -14.39
N THR A 67 -16.76 -19.54 -15.37
CA THR A 67 -16.93 -21.00 -15.44
C THR A 67 -15.85 -21.78 -14.68
N LEU A 68 -14.82 -21.12 -14.12
CA LEU A 68 -13.70 -21.80 -13.45
C LEU A 68 -14.18 -22.79 -12.36
N PRO A 69 -15.13 -22.44 -11.45
CA PRO A 69 -15.61 -23.39 -10.45
C PRO A 69 -16.15 -24.68 -11.05
N GLU A 70 -16.91 -24.57 -12.15
CA GLU A 70 -17.49 -25.73 -12.79
C GLU A 70 -16.43 -26.58 -13.46
N ARG A 71 -15.50 -25.94 -14.20
CA ARG A 71 -14.40 -26.65 -14.84
C ARG A 71 -13.46 -27.33 -13.84
N VAL A 72 -13.22 -26.71 -12.69
CA VAL A 72 -12.45 -27.34 -11.60
C VAL A 72 -13.18 -28.56 -11.06
N ARG A 73 -14.51 -28.47 -10.84
CA ARG A 73 -15.33 -29.61 -10.41
C ARG A 73 -15.31 -30.75 -11.42
N THR A 74 -15.44 -30.47 -12.70
CA THR A 74 -15.55 -31.51 -13.74
C THR A 74 -14.20 -32.09 -14.15
N GLU A 75 -13.15 -31.26 -14.23
CA GLU A 75 -11.88 -31.64 -14.86
C GLU A 75 -10.78 -31.93 -13.84
N LEU A 76 -10.74 -31.19 -12.73
CA LEU A 76 -9.65 -31.27 -11.75
C LEU A 76 -9.99 -32.22 -10.59
N ALA A 77 -11.24 -32.24 -10.12
CA ALA A 77 -11.67 -33.13 -9.05
C ALA A 77 -11.43 -34.61 -9.37
N ALA A 78 -11.63 -35.01 -10.63
CA ALA A 78 -11.37 -36.37 -11.10
C ALA A 78 -9.89 -36.80 -11.00
N LEU A 79 -8.96 -35.84 -10.90
CA LEU A 79 -7.51 -36.06 -10.78
C LEU A 79 -6.99 -35.82 -9.36
N ALA A 80 -7.84 -35.41 -8.42
CA ALA A 80 -7.41 -35.01 -7.07
C ALA A 80 -6.74 -36.16 -6.28
N ASP A 81 -7.12 -37.41 -6.56
CA ASP A 81 -6.41 -38.58 -6.07
C ASP A 81 -5.17 -38.88 -6.95
N PRO A 82 -3.94 -38.70 -6.41
CA PRO A 82 -2.71 -38.89 -7.16
C PRO A 82 -2.38 -40.37 -7.43
N ARG A 83 -3.09 -41.32 -6.80
CA ARG A 83 -2.81 -42.76 -6.90
C ARG A 83 -3.21 -43.32 -8.27
N PRO A 84 -2.39 -44.19 -8.90
CA PRO A 84 -2.67 -44.75 -10.22
C PRO A 84 -3.97 -45.58 -10.26
N VAL A 85 -4.71 -45.51 -11.38
CA VAL A 85 -5.97 -46.26 -11.59
C VAL A 85 -5.67 -47.73 -11.90
N GLY A 86 -6.44 -48.65 -11.32
CA GLY A 86 -6.36 -50.09 -11.66
C GLY A 86 -5.32 -50.90 -10.88
N ALA A 87 -4.72 -50.35 -9.83
CA ALA A 87 -3.83 -51.10 -8.96
C ALA A 87 -4.61 -52.01 -8.00
N GLY A 88 -5.01 -53.20 -8.48
CA GLY A 88 -5.45 -54.31 -7.63
C GLY A 88 -4.32 -54.92 -6.77
N TRP A 89 -3.16 -54.27 -6.73
CA TRP A 89 -1.97 -54.68 -5.98
C TRP A 89 -1.74 -53.68 -4.86
N LYS A 90 -1.41 -54.18 -3.65
CA LYS A 90 -0.95 -53.38 -2.52
C LYS A 90 0.37 -52.68 -2.88
N LEU A 91 0.28 -51.53 -3.55
CA LEU A 91 1.41 -50.62 -3.69
C LEU A 91 1.99 -50.39 -2.28
N PRO A 92 3.30 -50.57 -2.05
CA PRO A 92 3.91 -50.15 -0.80
C PRO A 92 3.57 -48.67 -0.60
N SER A 93 3.14 -48.30 0.61
CA SER A 93 2.68 -46.95 0.94
C SER A 93 3.76 -45.93 0.55
N VAL A 94 3.57 -45.27 -0.60
CA VAL A 94 4.50 -44.23 -1.04
C VAL A 94 4.31 -43.06 -0.07
N PRO A 95 5.35 -42.69 0.68
CA PRO A 95 5.26 -41.65 1.69
C PRO A 95 4.78 -40.33 1.09
N GLY A 96 3.93 -39.61 1.80
CA GLY A 96 3.40 -38.30 1.37
C GLY A 96 2.26 -38.30 0.35
N LEU A 97 1.87 -39.43 -0.27
CA LEU A 97 0.77 -39.45 -1.25
C LEU A 97 -0.59 -39.03 -0.65
N GLU A 98 -0.90 -39.45 0.58
CA GLU A 98 -2.16 -39.06 1.23
C GLU A 98 -2.15 -37.58 1.63
N ALA A 99 -1.00 -37.06 2.05
CA ALA A 99 -0.82 -35.63 2.31
C ALA A 99 -0.97 -34.81 1.01
N GLN A 100 -0.40 -35.27 -0.11
CA GLN A 100 -0.58 -34.64 -1.42
C GLN A 100 -2.03 -34.73 -1.91
N ARG A 101 -2.71 -35.86 -1.72
CA ARG A 101 -4.15 -35.99 -2.00
C ARG A 101 -4.96 -34.97 -1.20
N THR A 102 -4.65 -34.81 0.08
CA THR A 102 -5.29 -33.82 0.95
C THR A 102 -5.05 -32.39 0.43
N TRP A 103 -3.84 -32.09 -0.03
CA TRP A 103 -3.53 -30.80 -0.66
C TRP A 103 -4.30 -30.59 -1.97
N ASN A 104 -4.32 -31.58 -2.88
CA ASN A 104 -5.06 -31.51 -4.14
C ASN A 104 -6.56 -31.27 -3.89
N LEU A 105 -7.17 -31.99 -2.95
CA LEU A 105 -8.57 -31.83 -2.57
C LEU A 105 -8.84 -30.43 -1.98
N ALA A 106 -7.93 -29.90 -1.17
CA ALA A 106 -8.04 -28.55 -0.62
C ALA A 106 -7.99 -27.48 -1.73
N VAL A 107 -7.12 -27.63 -2.74
CA VAL A 107 -7.10 -26.73 -3.91
C VAL A 107 -8.40 -26.83 -4.70
N VAL A 108 -8.87 -28.05 -4.99
CA VAL A 108 -10.14 -28.26 -5.70
C VAL A 108 -11.29 -27.60 -4.94
N ALA A 109 -11.36 -27.78 -3.62
CA ALA A 109 -12.39 -27.18 -2.79
C ALA A 109 -12.35 -25.64 -2.82
N LEU A 110 -11.15 -25.05 -2.70
CA LEU A 110 -10.93 -23.61 -2.78
C LEU A 110 -11.45 -23.05 -4.12
N LEU A 111 -11.03 -23.65 -5.23
CA LEU A 111 -11.36 -23.19 -6.57
C LEU A 111 -12.77 -23.55 -7.05
N SER A 112 -13.39 -24.57 -6.46
CA SER A 112 -14.76 -25.00 -6.75
C SER A 112 -15.83 -24.27 -5.92
N SER A 113 -15.42 -23.48 -4.94
CA SER A 113 -16.35 -22.76 -4.06
C SER A 113 -17.23 -21.80 -4.88
N ALA A 114 -18.51 -21.70 -4.49
CA ALA A 114 -19.42 -20.74 -5.09
C ALA A 114 -18.93 -19.33 -4.76
N GLY A 115 -18.48 -18.58 -5.78
CA GLY A 115 -17.92 -17.25 -5.57
C GLY A 115 -16.46 -17.08 -5.97
N TRP A 116 -15.89 -17.92 -6.84
CA TRP A 116 -14.69 -17.56 -7.59
C TRP A 116 -15.03 -16.62 -8.77
N PRO A 117 -14.26 -15.55 -9.04
CA PRO A 117 -13.23 -14.93 -8.18
C PRO A 117 -13.83 -13.94 -7.17
N LEU A 118 -15.15 -14.01 -6.96
CA LEU A 118 -16.02 -13.08 -6.23
C LEU A 118 -15.80 -12.95 -4.70
N ARG A 119 -14.85 -13.65 -4.07
CA ARG A 119 -14.59 -13.52 -2.61
C ARG A 119 -13.13 -13.28 -2.29
N THR A 120 -12.81 -12.05 -1.91
CA THR A 120 -11.60 -11.70 -1.15
C THR A 120 -11.76 -12.04 0.34
N GLU A 121 -12.99 -11.98 0.87
CA GLU A 121 -13.33 -12.34 2.25
C GLU A 121 -13.20 -13.86 2.49
N GLY A 122 -12.39 -14.25 3.48
CA GLY A 122 -12.10 -15.65 3.82
C GLY A 122 -11.07 -16.34 2.91
N ALA A 123 -10.66 -15.72 1.79
CA ALA A 123 -9.64 -16.27 0.91
C ALA A 123 -8.28 -16.42 1.61
N SER A 124 -7.92 -15.47 2.49
CA SER A 124 -6.66 -15.56 3.23
C SER A 124 -6.63 -16.77 4.16
N GLU A 125 -7.68 -17.02 4.95
CA GLU A 125 -7.74 -18.17 5.86
C GLU A 125 -7.68 -19.50 5.10
N ALA A 126 -8.42 -19.61 3.99
CA ALA A 126 -8.39 -20.80 3.14
C ALA A 126 -7.00 -21.01 2.51
N LEU A 127 -6.32 -19.93 2.13
CA LEU A 127 -4.95 -19.97 1.59
C LEU A 127 -3.90 -20.27 2.67
N ASP A 128 -4.04 -19.73 3.88
CA ASP A 128 -3.19 -20.04 5.05
C ASP A 128 -3.33 -21.53 5.41
N ALA A 129 -4.57 -22.04 5.42
CA ALA A 129 -4.86 -23.45 5.61
C ALA A 129 -4.24 -24.32 4.50
N LEU A 130 -4.33 -23.89 3.24
CA LEU A 130 -3.73 -24.59 2.11
C LEU A 130 -2.18 -24.57 2.16
N GLU A 131 -1.59 -23.44 2.59
CA GLU A 131 -0.15 -23.27 2.77
C GLU A 131 0.39 -24.22 3.83
N ALA A 132 -0.30 -24.36 4.96
CA ALA A 132 0.05 -25.30 6.02
C ALA A 132 0.06 -26.78 5.58
N ARG A 133 -0.53 -27.09 4.42
CA ARG A 133 -0.55 -28.43 3.81
C ARG A 133 0.49 -28.60 2.69
N CYS A 134 1.29 -27.58 2.36
CA CYS A 134 2.24 -27.65 1.25
C CYS A 134 3.39 -28.61 1.50
N ASP A 135 3.87 -28.71 2.74
CA ASP A 135 4.92 -29.66 3.14
C ASP A 135 4.32 -31.05 3.43
N VAL A 136 4.24 -31.86 2.39
CA VAL A 136 3.64 -33.20 2.42
C VAL A 136 4.47 -34.24 3.18
N LEU A 137 5.73 -33.94 3.50
CA LEU A 137 6.63 -34.84 4.23
C LEU A 137 6.79 -34.47 5.72
N ALA A 138 6.34 -33.29 6.15
CA ALA A 138 6.45 -32.83 7.54
C ALA A 138 5.89 -33.83 8.58
N ARG A 139 4.88 -34.63 8.19
CA ARG A 139 4.20 -35.60 9.07
C ARG A 139 4.80 -37.02 9.03
N GLU A 140 5.77 -37.29 8.14
CA GLU A 140 6.38 -38.61 7.95
C GLU A 140 7.93 -38.55 7.96
N PRO A 141 8.57 -38.06 9.04
CA PRO A 141 10.02 -37.78 9.06
C PRO A 141 10.89 -39.03 8.84
N ARG A 142 10.40 -40.23 9.20
CA ARG A 142 11.11 -41.51 9.00
C ARG A 142 11.20 -41.92 7.51
N ALA A 143 10.29 -41.45 6.67
CA ALA A 143 10.27 -41.73 5.24
C ALA A 143 11.21 -40.83 4.41
N ALA A 144 11.70 -39.73 5.00
CA ALA A 144 12.66 -38.83 4.38
C ALA A 144 14.04 -39.47 4.09
N GLY A 145 14.26 -40.70 4.57
CA GLY A 145 15.50 -41.47 4.39
C GLY A 145 15.69 -42.13 3.01
N LEU A 146 14.69 -42.15 2.13
CA LEU A 146 14.81 -42.72 0.78
C LEU A 146 15.23 -41.63 -0.24
N PRO A 147 16.48 -41.64 -0.77
CA PRO A 147 17.00 -40.57 -1.64
C PRO A 147 16.15 -40.35 -2.90
N LEU A 148 15.54 -41.42 -3.41
CA LEU A 148 14.72 -41.42 -4.64
C LEU A 148 13.46 -40.56 -4.53
N TRP A 149 12.81 -40.50 -3.36
CA TRP A 149 11.56 -39.75 -3.16
C TRP A 149 11.79 -38.33 -2.68
N ARG A 150 12.93 -38.06 -2.05
CA ARG A 150 13.26 -36.75 -1.47
C ARG A 150 13.33 -35.64 -2.51
N GLU A 151 14.02 -35.88 -3.63
CA GLU A 151 14.12 -34.88 -4.72
C GLU A 151 12.76 -34.64 -5.39
N LEU A 152 11.96 -35.68 -5.52
CA LEU A 152 10.63 -35.60 -6.10
C LEU A 152 9.70 -34.73 -5.24
N TRP A 153 9.57 -35.07 -3.96
CA TRP A 153 8.71 -34.32 -3.05
C TRP A 153 9.22 -32.90 -2.84
N ARG A 154 10.54 -32.64 -2.91
CA ARG A 154 11.07 -31.27 -2.96
C ARG A 154 10.50 -30.46 -4.12
N ARG A 155 10.37 -31.05 -5.31
CA ARG A 155 9.78 -30.39 -6.49
C ARG A 155 8.27 -30.19 -6.30
N GLN A 156 7.56 -31.18 -5.76
CA GLN A 156 6.11 -31.06 -5.51
C GLN A 156 5.78 -30.03 -4.42
N VAL A 157 6.50 -30.03 -3.30
CA VAL A 157 6.37 -29.02 -2.24
C VAL A 157 6.62 -27.62 -2.82
N ALA A 158 7.66 -27.47 -3.65
CA ALA A 158 7.91 -26.21 -4.36
C ALA A 158 6.76 -25.81 -5.30
N PHE A 159 6.16 -26.75 -6.02
CA PHE A 159 4.97 -26.51 -6.86
C PHE A 159 3.76 -26.11 -6.00
N ASN A 160 3.52 -26.78 -4.87
CA ASN A 160 2.43 -26.48 -3.96
C ASN A 160 2.55 -25.04 -3.42
N HIS A 161 3.73 -24.68 -2.89
CA HIS A 161 4.00 -23.31 -2.43
C HIS A 161 3.92 -22.27 -3.57
N ALA A 162 4.39 -22.60 -4.77
CA ALA A 162 4.25 -21.71 -5.93
C ALA A 162 2.78 -21.48 -6.31
N THR A 163 1.95 -22.54 -6.26
CA THR A 163 0.52 -22.46 -6.51
C THR A 163 -0.18 -21.59 -5.48
N VAL A 164 0.08 -21.80 -4.18
CA VAL A 164 -0.49 -20.97 -3.11
C VAL A 164 -0.10 -19.50 -3.27
N ARG A 165 1.17 -19.21 -3.57
CA ARG A 165 1.63 -17.83 -3.83
C ARG A 165 0.90 -17.19 -5.02
N LEU A 166 0.74 -17.93 -6.12
CA LEU A 166 0.01 -17.45 -7.30
C LEU A 166 -1.47 -17.20 -6.97
N LEU A 167 -2.13 -18.13 -6.26
CA LEU A 167 -3.52 -17.97 -5.86
C LEU A 167 -3.71 -16.79 -4.91
N ARG A 168 -2.80 -16.58 -3.95
CA ARG A 168 -2.78 -15.38 -3.11
C ARG A 168 -2.74 -14.11 -3.95
N HIS A 169 -1.91 -14.05 -4.98
CA HIS A 169 -1.83 -12.88 -5.84
C HIS A 169 -3.11 -12.68 -6.68
N ILE A 170 -3.62 -13.74 -7.30
CA ILE A 170 -4.84 -13.65 -8.14
C ILE A 170 -6.05 -13.23 -7.30
N LEU A 171 -6.18 -13.80 -6.10
CA LEU A 171 -7.25 -13.52 -5.15
C LEU A 171 -7.06 -12.24 -4.34
N GLY A 172 -5.95 -11.50 -4.54
CA GLY A 172 -5.66 -10.29 -3.76
C GLY A 172 -5.42 -10.54 -2.26
N ALA A 173 -5.06 -11.77 -1.88
CA ALA A 173 -4.74 -12.21 -0.50
C ALA A 173 -3.23 -12.39 -0.27
N ALA A 174 -2.40 -11.78 -1.12
CA ALA A 174 -0.95 -11.75 -0.94
C ALA A 174 -0.58 -10.81 0.21
N ARG A 175 0.38 -11.24 1.04
CA ARG A 175 0.95 -10.41 2.10
C ARG A 175 1.87 -9.36 1.48
N PRO A 176 1.95 -8.14 2.02
CA PRO A 176 2.86 -7.12 1.49
C PRO A 176 4.31 -7.59 1.54
N ALA A 177 5.00 -7.55 0.39
CA ALA A 177 6.45 -7.70 0.35
C ALA A 177 7.09 -6.44 0.94
N VAL A 178 7.92 -6.58 1.98
CA VAL A 178 8.61 -5.44 2.61
C VAL A 178 9.95 -5.23 1.90
N LEU A 179 10.07 -4.10 1.21
CA LEU A 179 11.26 -3.70 0.45
C LEU A 179 11.87 -2.45 1.10
N LEU A 180 12.84 -2.66 1.99
CA LEU A 180 13.52 -1.61 2.75
C LEU A 180 15.04 -1.80 2.64
N PRO A 181 15.83 -0.71 2.74
CA PRO A 181 17.29 -0.81 2.68
C PRO A 181 17.83 -1.60 3.88
N ALA A 182 18.98 -2.25 3.69
CA ALA A 182 19.67 -2.96 4.75
C ALA A 182 20.07 -1.99 5.89
N PRO A 183 19.86 -2.33 7.17
CA PRO A 183 20.11 -1.44 8.30
C PRO A 183 21.50 -0.80 8.33
N GLU A 184 22.56 -1.57 8.05
CA GLU A 184 23.94 -1.07 8.13
C GLU A 184 24.26 -0.05 7.03
N GLY A 185 23.76 -0.29 5.81
CA GLY A 185 23.89 0.64 4.69
C GLY A 185 23.11 1.92 4.94
N TYR A 186 21.84 1.76 5.32
CA TYR A 186 20.96 2.89 5.63
C TYR A 186 21.50 3.74 6.78
N THR A 187 21.94 3.14 7.89
CA THR A 187 22.46 3.87 9.06
C THR A 187 23.63 4.77 8.67
N ARG A 188 24.58 4.23 7.88
CA ARG A 188 25.77 4.98 7.46
C ARG A 188 25.40 6.21 6.64
N GLU A 189 24.51 6.04 5.66
CA GLU A 189 24.03 7.13 4.82
C GLU A 189 23.20 8.14 5.61
N ALA A 190 22.37 7.66 6.53
CA ALA A 190 21.52 8.50 7.37
C ALA A 190 22.35 9.41 8.29
N LEU A 191 23.38 8.88 8.95
CA LEU A 191 24.27 9.67 9.82
C LEU A 191 25.10 10.69 9.04
N ALA A 192 25.64 10.31 7.88
CA ALA A 192 26.43 11.22 7.05
C ALA A 192 25.59 12.43 6.58
N ARG A 193 24.34 12.16 6.22
CA ARG A 193 23.38 13.16 5.78
C ARG A 193 22.90 14.04 6.94
N GLU A 194 22.53 13.45 8.06
CA GLU A 194 22.11 14.19 9.26
C GLU A 194 23.18 15.20 9.70
N ALA A 195 24.46 14.83 9.64
CA ALA A 195 25.54 15.76 9.95
C ALA A 195 25.58 16.99 9.00
N HIS A 196 25.21 16.82 7.73
CA HIS A 196 25.07 17.93 6.78
C HIS A 196 23.83 18.78 7.07
N GLU A 197 22.68 18.13 7.28
CA GLU A 197 21.39 18.77 7.60
C GLU A 197 21.49 19.61 8.89
N VAL A 198 22.16 19.09 9.94
CA VAL A 198 22.43 19.83 11.18
C VAL A 198 23.22 21.12 10.92
N ARG A 199 24.27 21.07 10.09
CA ARG A 199 25.05 22.28 9.74
C ARG A 199 24.22 23.28 8.95
N ALA A 200 23.42 22.81 8.00
CA ALA A 200 22.56 23.65 7.18
C ALA A 200 21.48 24.35 8.04
N ALA A 201 20.75 23.60 8.86
CA ALA A 201 19.73 24.12 9.75
C ALA A 201 20.31 25.14 10.75
N THR A 202 21.48 24.83 11.35
CA THR A 202 22.16 25.74 12.27
C THR A 202 22.52 27.07 11.60
N ALA A 203 23.03 27.03 10.36
CA ALA A 203 23.34 28.24 9.61
C ALA A 203 22.08 29.03 9.23
N ALA A 204 21.01 28.34 8.83
CA ALA A 204 19.73 28.97 8.47
C ALA A 204 19.06 29.65 9.67
N LEU A 205 19.17 29.06 10.87
CA LEU A 205 18.65 29.64 12.11
C LEU A 205 19.21 31.03 12.40
N ALA A 206 20.40 31.40 11.90
CA ALA A 206 20.96 32.73 12.10
C ALA A 206 20.12 33.84 11.44
N ARG A 207 19.30 33.49 10.43
CA ARG A 207 18.46 34.42 9.67
C ARG A 207 16.98 34.37 10.09
N LEU A 208 16.64 33.50 11.05
CA LEU A 208 15.27 33.34 11.51
C LEU A 208 14.85 34.51 12.41
N GLU A 209 13.87 35.29 11.95
CA GLU A 209 13.34 36.46 12.65
C GLU A 209 12.39 36.06 13.80
N HIS A 210 11.36 35.26 13.50
CA HIS A 210 10.43 34.73 14.50
C HIS A 210 10.93 33.40 15.05
N ARG A 211 11.10 33.31 16.38
CA ARG A 211 11.61 32.11 17.06
C ARG A 211 10.51 31.52 17.94
N PRO A 212 9.60 30.71 17.36
CA PRO A 212 8.49 30.13 18.11
C PRO A 212 9.03 29.22 19.21
N ARG A 213 8.46 29.32 20.41
CA ARG A 213 8.75 28.37 21.49
C ARG A 213 7.99 27.07 21.23
N ILE A 214 8.70 25.94 21.24
CA ILE A 214 8.10 24.61 21.04
C ILE A 214 8.10 23.85 22.37
N SER A 215 6.92 23.47 22.86
CA SER A 215 6.78 22.60 24.04
C SER A 215 6.67 21.15 23.60
N LEU A 216 7.64 20.32 23.98
CA LEU A 216 7.56 18.87 23.79
C LEU A 216 6.75 18.27 24.95
N VAL A 217 5.73 17.46 24.64
CA VAL A 217 4.95 16.72 25.63
C VAL A 217 5.32 15.25 25.60
N THR A 218 5.62 14.70 26.78
CA THR A 218 6.10 13.32 26.93
C THR A 218 5.42 12.66 28.14
N PRO A 219 4.41 11.80 27.93
CA PRO A 219 3.96 10.88 28.97
C PRO A 219 5.03 9.81 29.19
N ALA A 220 5.34 9.45 30.44
CA ALA A 220 6.32 8.43 30.80
C ALA A 220 5.69 7.39 31.74
N TRP A 221 5.91 6.10 31.47
CA TRP A 221 5.46 5.02 32.36
C TRP A 221 6.40 3.81 32.27
N GLU A 222 6.97 3.41 33.41
CA GLU A 222 7.84 2.22 33.54
C GLU A 222 9.02 2.20 32.54
N THR A 223 9.46 3.38 32.09
CA THR A 223 10.55 3.53 31.13
C THR A 223 11.88 3.07 31.74
N PRO A 224 12.68 2.25 31.06
CA PRO A 224 14.06 1.98 31.49
C PRO A 224 14.85 3.27 31.63
N VAL A 225 15.60 3.43 32.73
CA VAL A 225 16.26 4.69 33.09
C VAL A 225 17.27 5.15 32.03
N ASP A 226 18.00 4.22 31.42
CA ASP A 226 18.96 4.50 30.34
C ASP A 226 18.25 5.00 29.08
N VAL A 227 17.11 4.40 28.73
CA VAL A 227 16.26 4.80 27.61
C VAL A 227 15.67 6.19 27.84
N LEU A 228 15.14 6.45 29.04
CA LEU A 228 14.58 7.75 29.43
C LEU A 228 15.65 8.85 29.38
N ARG A 229 16.85 8.58 29.91
CA ARG A 229 17.98 9.53 29.85
C ARG A 229 18.40 9.81 28.41
N ALA A 230 18.39 8.81 27.54
CA ALA A 230 18.69 8.99 26.11
C ALA A 230 17.64 9.87 25.40
N CYS A 231 16.35 9.67 25.68
CA CYS A 231 15.27 10.53 25.19
C CYS A 231 15.50 12.00 25.59
N VAL A 232 15.66 12.27 26.90
CA VAL A 232 15.91 13.64 27.40
C VAL A 232 17.22 14.23 26.88
N ALA A 233 18.28 13.42 26.72
CA ALA A 233 19.53 13.86 26.13
C ALA A 233 19.36 14.30 24.66
N SER A 234 18.53 13.61 23.88
CA SER A 234 18.24 14.00 22.49
C SER A 234 17.52 15.35 22.38
N VAL A 235 16.66 15.68 23.36
CA VAL A 235 16.02 16.99 23.47
C VAL A 235 17.04 18.07 23.88
N ARG A 236 17.91 17.77 24.86
CA ARG A 236 18.97 18.70 25.27
C ARG A 236 19.97 19.02 24.16
N ALA A 237 20.20 18.08 23.26
CA ALA A 237 21.11 18.20 22.13
C ALA A 237 20.54 19.01 20.95
N GLN A 238 19.29 19.48 21.02
CA GLN A 238 18.69 20.27 19.95
C GLN A 238 19.47 21.57 19.70
N VAL A 239 19.83 21.83 18.44
CA VAL A 239 20.54 23.06 18.05
C VAL A 239 19.67 24.31 18.12
N TYR A 240 18.35 24.14 18.10
CA TYR A 240 17.39 25.22 18.35
C TYR A 240 17.16 25.37 19.87
N PRO A 241 17.34 26.57 20.47
CA PRO A 241 17.35 26.69 21.93
C PRO A 241 15.97 26.98 22.56
N HIS A 242 14.96 27.40 21.78
CA HIS A 242 13.67 27.86 22.29
C HIS A 242 12.66 26.71 22.44
N TRP A 243 12.95 25.81 23.37
CA TRP A 243 12.07 24.69 23.70
C TRP A 243 11.84 24.55 25.20
N GLU A 244 10.82 23.78 25.54
CA GLU A 244 10.66 23.19 26.87
C GLU A 244 10.20 21.74 26.74
N LEU A 245 10.58 20.90 27.70
CA LEU A 245 10.15 19.52 27.78
C LEU A 245 9.17 19.39 28.95
N CYS A 246 7.92 19.11 28.64
CA CYS A 246 6.84 18.87 29.60
C CYS A 246 6.66 17.37 29.74
N ILE A 247 7.28 16.78 30.77
CA ILE A 247 7.32 15.34 30.98
C ILE A 247 6.53 14.95 32.22
N VAL A 248 5.63 13.98 32.07
CA VAL A 248 4.76 13.50 33.16
C VAL A 248 5.02 12.02 33.40
N ASP A 249 5.40 11.67 34.62
CA ASP A 249 5.40 10.27 35.07
C ASP A 249 3.97 9.86 35.44
N ASP A 250 3.39 8.93 34.68
CA ASP A 250 2.05 8.36 34.85
C ASP A 250 2.01 7.34 36.00
N GLY A 251 2.52 7.73 37.17
CA GLY A 251 2.55 6.91 38.37
C GLY A 251 3.34 5.60 38.22
N SER A 252 4.55 5.65 37.65
CA SER A 252 5.46 4.49 37.60
C SER A 252 5.64 3.89 39.00
N ARG A 253 5.65 2.55 39.07
CA ARG A 253 5.76 1.79 40.33
C ARG A 253 7.17 1.90 40.91
N SER A 254 8.17 1.85 40.02
CA SER A 254 9.56 2.10 40.41
C SER A 254 9.77 3.60 40.65
N PRO A 255 10.32 4.00 41.82
CA PRO A 255 10.67 5.40 42.06
C PRO A 255 11.78 5.90 41.12
N ALA A 256 12.54 4.99 40.51
CA ALA A 256 13.70 5.33 39.67
C ALA A 256 13.35 6.25 38.48
N VAL A 257 12.16 6.11 37.89
CA VAL A 257 11.68 6.98 36.81
C VAL A 257 11.49 8.40 37.34
N ALA A 258 10.66 8.56 38.38
CA ALA A 258 10.39 9.85 39.01
C ALA A 258 11.66 10.53 39.56
N ASP A 259 12.55 9.77 40.18
CA ASP A 259 13.80 10.29 40.74
C ASP A 259 14.75 10.76 39.63
N THR A 260 14.85 10.01 38.54
CA THR A 260 15.62 10.41 37.35
C THR A 260 15.03 11.68 36.73
N LEU A 261 13.71 11.78 36.58
CA LEU A 261 13.08 12.97 36.01
C LEU A 261 13.25 14.20 36.90
N ARG A 262 13.19 14.03 38.23
CA ARG A 262 13.44 15.12 39.19
C ARG A 262 14.88 15.62 39.12
N GLU A 263 15.85 14.71 39.04
CA GLU A 263 17.27 15.04 38.83
C GLU A 263 17.47 15.81 37.52
N LEU A 264 16.88 15.32 36.42
CA LEU A 264 17.00 15.96 35.10
C LEU A 264 16.34 17.35 35.09
N ALA A 265 15.16 17.51 35.68
CA ALA A 265 14.47 18.78 35.80
C ALA A 265 15.23 19.80 36.66
N ALA A 266 15.88 19.36 37.74
CA ALA A 266 16.74 20.21 38.55
C ALA A 266 17.99 20.70 37.79
N GLY A 267 18.47 19.93 36.81
CA GLY A 267 19.65 20.26 36.01
C GLY A 267 19.41 21.13 34.77
N ASP A 268 18.18 21.32 34.32
CA ASP A 268 17.83 22.17 33.18
C ASP A 268 16.44 22.78 33.35
N ALA A 269 16.36 24.09 33.56
CA ALA A 269 15.12 24.81 33.83
C ALA A 269 14.08 24.77 32.69
N ARG A 270 14.47 24.30 31.49
CA ARG A 270 13.55 24.07 30.38
C ARG A 270 12.77 22.76 30.51
N ILE A 271 13.14 21.89 31.46
CA ILE A 271 12.45 20.63 31.72
C ILE A 271 11.46 20.84 32.87
N ARG A 272 10.18 20.68 32.56
CA ARG A 272 9.06 20.70 33.51
C ARG A 272 8.62 19.27 33.79
N PHE A 273 8.60 18.91 35.06
CA PHE A 273 8.27 17.56 35.49
C PHE A 273 7.11 17.56 36.48
N GLU A 274 6.16 16.66 36.26
CA GLU A 274 5.10 16.31 37.19
C GLU A 274 4.99 14.78 37.31
N ARG A 275 4.58 14.29 38.48
CA ARG A 275 4.25 12.88 38.70
C ARG A 275 2.80 12.76 39.13
N LEU A 276 2.06 11.87 38.47
CA LEU A 276 0.70 11.49 38.86
C LEU A 276 0.73 10.45 39.99
N ASP A 277 -0.29 10.46 40.84
CA ASP A 277 -0.40 9.56 42.01
C ASP A 277 -0.51 8.08 41.62
N SER A 278 -1.05 7.79 40.44
CA SER A 278 -1.25 6.44 39.91
C SER A 278 -1.29 6.47 38.38
N ASN A 279 -1.10 5.32 37.74
CA ASN A 279 -1.28 5.18 36.28
C ASN A 279 -2.73 5.49 35.89
N GLN A 280 -2.90 6.55 35.10
CA GLN A 280 -4.15 7.03 34.54
C GLN A 280 -4.28 6.76 33.04
N GLY A 281 -3.24 6.18 32.42
CA GLY A 281 -3.18 5.83 31.02
C GLY A 281 -2.65 6.96 30.15
N ILE A 282 -2.11 6.59 28.98
CA ILE A 282 -1.39 7.49 28.07
C ILE A 282 -2.18 8.76 27.73
N ALA A 283 -3.48 8.66 27.45
CA ALA A 283 -4.29 9.83 27.10
C ALA A 283 -4.34 10.88 28.23
N ARG A 284 -4.49 10.44 29.48
CA ARG A 284 -4.56 11.36 30.63
C ARG A 284 -3.17 11.91 30.98
N ALA A 285 -2.14 11.06 30.93
CA ALA A 285 -0.76 11.49 31.12
C ALA A 285 -0.32 12.53 30.08
N THR A 286 -0.64 12.32 28.79
CA THR A 286 -0.35 13.30 27.73
C THR A 286 -1.10 14.61 27.96
N ASN A 287 -2.37 14.56 28.39
CA ASN A 287 -3.13 15.78 28.70
C ASN A 287 -2.58 16.52 29.94
N ALA A 288 -2.05 15.82 30.93
CA ALA A 288 -1.34 16.43 32.05
C ALA A 288 -0.06 17.13 31.56
N ALA A 289 0.71 16.49 30.66
CA ALA A 289 1.88 17.10 30.04
C ALA A 289 1.50 18.34 29.20
N LEU A 290 0.37 18.28 28.48
CA LEU A 290 -0.18 19.42 27.74
C LEU A 290 -0.53 20.60 28.66
N ALA A 291 -0.99 20.35 29.88
CA ALA A 291 -1.31 21.41 30.84
C ALA A 291 -0.05 22.17 31.33
N LEU A 292 1.13 21.54 31.26
CA LEU A 292 2.42 22.17 31.58
C LEU A 292 2.97 23.03 30.42
N ALA A 293 2.47 22.82 29.20
CA ALA A 293 3.00 23.44 27.99
C ALA A 293 2.62 24.93 27.88
N THR A 294 3.61 25.75 27.53
CA THR A 294 3.52 27.22 27.39
C THR A 294 4.02 27.73 26.04
N GLY A 295 4.44 26.84 25.15
CA GLY A 295 4.92 27.14 23.81
C GLY A 295 3.80 27.56 22.87
N GLU A 296 4.18 28.27 21.81
CA GLU A 296 3.27 28.62 20.71
C GLU A 296 2.84 27.37 19.94
N TYR A 297 3.74 26.38 19.88
CA TYR A 297 3.53 25.08 19.27
C TYR A 297 3.84 23.97 20.27
N VAL A 298 3.13 22.86 20.14
CA VAL A 298 3.28 21.66 20.96
C VAL A 298 3.72 20.50 20.08
N GLY A 299 4.87 19.89 20.39
CA GLY A 299 5.35 18.67 19.74
C GLY A 299 5.14 17.44 20.63
N PHE A 300 4.87 16.29 20.03
CA PHE A 300 4.69 15.02 20.74
C PHE A 300 5.97 14.18 20.66
N LEU A 301 6.43 13.68 21.82
CA LEU A 301 7.62 12.83 21.90
C LEU A 301 7.38 11.70 22.91
N ASP A 302 7.49 10.46 22.44
CA ASP A 302 7.41 9.29 23.30
C ASP A 302 8.67 9.17 24.18
N HIS A 303 8.47 8.72 25.42
CA HIS A 303 9.51 8.70 26.47
C HIS A 303 10.69 7.76 26.16
N ASP A 304 10.56 6.89 25.16
CA ASP A 304 11.55 5.92 24.72
C ASP A 304 12.14 6.21 23.34
N ASP A 305 11.72 7.30 22.69
CA ASP A 305 12.18 7.67 21.36
C ASP A 305 13.25 8.77 21.37
N LEU A 306 13.80 9.07 20.19
CA LEU A 306 14.86 10.06 20.02
C LEU A 306 14.48 11.07 18.94
N LEU A 307 14.85 12.33 19.16
CA LEU A 307 14.83 13.36 18.12
C LEU A 307 16.20 13.50 17.45
N ALA A 308 16.20 13.75 16.14
CA ALA A 308 17.41 14.17 15.43
C ALA A 308 17.89 15.53 15.99
N PRO A 309 19.20 15.83 16.03
CA PRO A 309 19.73 17.05 16.68
C PRO A 309 19.22 18.39 16.10
N HIS A 310 18.68 18.36 14.88
CA HIS A 310 18.15 19.53 14.18
C HIS A 310 16.61 19.51 14.05
N ALA A 311 15.92 18.58 14.72
CA ALA A 311 14.47 18.41 14.60
C ALA A 311 13.69 19.70 14.90
N LEU A 312 13.97 20.34 16.04
CA LEU A 312 13.27 21.58 16.41
C LEU A 312 13.73 22.79 15.57
N ALA A 313 14.94 22.74 15.00
CA ALA A 313 15.42 23.78 14.09
C ALA A 313 14.65 23.76 12.78
N GLU A 314 14.45 22.59 12.18
CA GLU A 314 13.68 22.43 10.96
C GLU A 314 12.21 22.85 11.15
N VAL A 315 11.61 22.50 12.30
CA VAL A 315 10.26 22.98 12.64
C VAL A 315 10.23 24.51 12.70
N ALA A 316 11.16 25.15 13.42
CA ALA A 316 11.20 26.60 13.53
C ALA A 316 11.46 27.29 12.16
N LEU A 317 12.31 26.70 11.33
CA LEU A 317 12.60 27.20 9.97
C LEU A 317 11.36 27.09 9.07
N ARG A 318 10.67 25.95 9.07
CA ARG A 318 9.43 25.79 8.31
C ARG A 318 8.33 26.76 8.78
N LEU A 319 8.21 27.00 10.08
CA LEU A 319 7.30 28.02 10.61
C LEU A 319 7.73 29.46 10.26
N GLY A 320 9.02 29.70 10.01
CA GLY A 320 9.50 30.97 9.44
C GLY A 320 9.11 31.15 7.97
N GLU A 321 9.13 30.06 7.19
CA GLU A 321 8.73 30.06 5.77
C GLU A 321 7.20 30.11 5.59
N VAL A 322 6.47 29.41 6.46
CA VAL A 322 5.00 29.27 6.43
C VAL A 322 4.42 29.60 7.82
N PRO A 323 4.32 30.89 8.20
CA PRO A 323 3.93 31.29 9.55
C PRO A 323 2.50 30.91 9.95
N ASP A 324 1.62 30.66 8.98
CA ASP A 324 0.23 30.28 9.18
C ASP A 324 0.03 28.76 9.26
N ALA A 325 1.10 27.95 9.18
CA ALA A 325 1.04 26.50 9.37
C ALA A 325 0.47 26.15 10.75
N ASP A 326 -0.53 25.27 10.75
CA ASP A 326 -1.24 24.85 11.96
C ASP A 326 -0.73 23.50 12.48
N VAL A 327 -0.29 22.64 11.57
CA VAL A 327 0.25 21.31 11.87
C VAL A 327 1.53 21.13 11.06
N VAL A 328 2.60 20.70 11.71
CA VAL A 328 3.89 20.39 11.09
C VAL A 328 4.25 18.96 11.43
N TYR A 329 4.75 18.20 10.46
CA TYR A 329 5.24 16.85 10.71
C TYR A 329 6.45 16.49 9.85
N SER A 330 7.21 15.49 10.30
CA SER A 330 8.45 15.04 9.63
C SER A 330 8.39 13.59 9.16
N ASP A 331 9.38 13.19 8.37
CA ASP A 331 9.70 11.77 8.21
C ASP A 331 10.24 11.17 9.51
N GLU A 332 10.22 9.84 9.55
CA GLU A 332 10.73 9.05 10.67
C GLU A 332 11.50 7.83 10.17
N ASP A 333 12.28 7.23 11.05
CA ASP A 333 12.81 5.88 10.88
C ASP A 333 12.77 5.15 12.23
N LYS A 334 13.30 3.93 12.24
CA LYS A 334 13.41 3.12 13.45
C LYS A 334 14.84 3.02 13.91
N VAL A 335 15.03 2.88 15.22
CA VAL A 335 16.34 2.65 15.85
C VAL A 335 16.29 1.44 16.78
N ASP A 336 17.26 0.53 16.64
CA ASP A 336 17.38 -0.64 17.51
C ASP A 336 18.19 -0.32 18.79
N ALA A 337 18.26 -1.30 19.71
CA ALA A 337 19.01 -1.14 20.97
C ALA A 337 20.53 -0.93 20.78
N ARG A 338 21.07 -1.16 19.58
CA ARG A 338 22.49 -0.92 19.24
C ARG A 338 22.70 0.45 18.58
N GLY A 339 21.63 1.21 18.37
CA GLY A 339 21.66 2.49 17.66
C GLY A 339 21.67 2.35 16.13
N LEU A 340 21.43 1.15 15.58
CA LEU A 340 21.28 0.99 14.14
C LEU A 340 19.93 1.53 13.71
N ARG A 341 19.96 2.40 12.70
CA ARG A 341 18.78 2.99 12.07
C ARG A 341 18.30 2.09 10.93
N PHE A 342 16.99 1.97 10.74
CA PHE A 342 16.39 1.15 9.67
C PHE A 342 14.93 1.55 9.41
N ALA A 343 14.33 0.94 8.38
CA ALA A 343 12.92 1.14 8.04
C ALA A 343 12.47 2.61 7.96
N PRO A 344 13.11 3.44 7.11
CA PRO A 344 12.66 4.81 6.90
C PRO A 344 11.22 4.83 6.41
N TYR A 345 10.44 5.78 6.93
CA TYR A 345 9.16 6.16 6.36
C TYR A 345 9.19 7.60 5.88
N LEU A 346 9.29 7.76 4.56
CA LEU A 346 9.29 9.03 3.83
C LEU A 346 7.86 9.39 3.48
N LYS A 347 7.32 10.38 4.18
CA LYS A 347 5.89 10.67 4.20
C LYS A 347 5.53 11.60 3.04
N PRO A 348 4.30 11.49 2.51
CA PRO A 348 3.76 12.48 1.60
C PRO A 348 3.35 13.75 2.36
N ALA A 349 2.98 14.80 1.63
CA ALA A 349 2.19 15.91 2.16
C ALA A 349 0.79 15.41 2.62
N LEU A 350 -0.06 16.33 3.11
CA LEU A 350 -1.39 15.94 3.61
C LEU A 350 -2.20 15.20 2.53
N SER A 351 -2.52 13.94 2.82
CA SER A 351 -3.47 13.15 2.05
C SER A 351 -4.61 12.73 2.97
N PRO A 352 -5.78 13.39 2.87
CA PRO A 352 -6.96 12.98 3.63
C PRO A 352 -7.34 11.52 3.42
N GLU A 353 -7.21 11.00 2.20
CA GLU A 353 -7.51 9.60 1.92
C GLU A 353 -6.53 8.65 2.62
N LEU A 354 -5.23 8.98 2.61
CA LEU A 354 -4.24 8.16 3.30
C LEU A 354 -4.42 8.22 4.81
N LEU A 355 -4.67 9.41 5.36
CA LEU A 355 -4.87 9.58 6.81
C LEU A 355 -6.10 8.82 7.29
N ARG A 356 -7.18 8.72 6.49
CA ARG A 356 -8.34 7.90 6.84
C ARG A 356 -8.06 6.40 6.82
N ALA A 357 -7.06 5.96 6.05
CA ALA A 357 -6.71 4.55 5.95
C ALA A 357 -5.63 4.13 6.96
N VAL A 358 -4.67 4.99 7.26
CA VAL A 358 -3.54 4.67 8.15
C VAL A 358 -3.04 5.94 8.83
N ASN A 359 -2.63 5.83 10.10
CA ASN A 359 -1.97 6.92 10.82
C ASN A 359 -0.56 7.18 10.28
N TYR A 360 -0.46 7.73 9.07
CA TYR A 360 0.84 7.89 8.41
C TYR A 360 1.65 9.08 8.92
N VAL A 361 0.98 10.10 9.47
CA VAL A 361 1.66 11.28 10.02
C VAL A 361 2.41 10.90 11.28
N CYS A 362 1.77 10.18 12.22
CA CYS A 362 2.37 9.63 13.44
C CYS A 362 3.40 10.59 14.09
N HIS A 363 4.71 10.35 13.89
CA HIS A 363 5.78 11.15 14.48
C HIS A 363 6.66 11.84 13.41
N PHE A 364 7.34 12.94 13.67
CA PHE A 364 7.20 13.85 14.77
C PHE A 364 6.06 14.83 14.47
N LEU A 365 5.01 14.83 15.29
CA LEU A 365 3.86 15.73 15.12
C LEU A 365 4.06 16.99 15.97
N VAL A 366 3.90 18.16 15.36
CA VAL A 366 3.88 19.47 16.02
C VAL A 366 2.62 20.24 15.64
N VAL A 367 1.91 20.76 16.63
CA VAL A 367 0.59 21.39 16.44
C VAL A 367 0.57 22.77 17.09
N ARG A 368 -0.05 23.75 16.43
CA ARG A 368 -0.26 25.08 16.98
C ARG A 368 -1.11 25.00 18.26
N ALA A 369 -0.62 25.55 19.37
CA ALA A 369 -1.22 25.36 20.68
C ALA A 369 -2.71 25.78 20.79
N PRO A 370 -3.18 26.89 20.17
CA PRO A 370 -4.59 27.25 20.18
C PRO A 370 -5.47 26.22 19.46
N LEU A 371 -5.03 25.68 18.33
CA LEU A 371 -5.76 24.63 17.60
C LEU A 371 -5.83 23.34 18.42
N LEU A 372 -4.73 22.95 19.07
CA LEU A 372 -4.71 21.76 19.92
C LEU A 372 -5.68 21.86 21.10
N ARG A 373 -5.80 23.06 21.69
CA ARG A 373 -6.80 23.37 22.73
C ARG A 373 -8.22 23.36 22.18
N GLU A 374 -8.44 23.91 20.98
CA GLU A 374 -9.74 23.92 20.31
C GLU A 374 -10.28 22.50 20.08
N VAL A 375 -9.42 21.58 19.63
CA VAL A 375 -9.83 20.17 19.40
C VAL A 375 -9.89 19.33 20.68
N GLY A 376 -9.49 19.90 21.83
CA GLY A 376 -9.59 19.26 23.15
C GLY A 376 -8.47 18.27 23.49
N GLY A 377 -7.28 18.37 22.88
CA GLY A 377 -6.14 17.51 23.18
C GLY A 377 -6.37 16.03 22.84
N ILE A 378 -5.84 15.14 23.68
CA ILE A 378 -5.94 13.68 23.49
C ILE A 378 -7.20 13.14 24.16
N ARG A 379 -7.98 12.31 23.45
CA ARG A 379 -9.22 11.72 23.99
C ARG A 379 -8.93 10.38 24.70
N PRO A 380 -9.32 10.21 25.97
CA PRO A 380 -9.37 8.90 26.61
C PRO A 380 -10.28 7.93 25.86
N GLY A 381 -9.94 6.64 25.89
CA GLY A 381 -10.65 5.58 25.20
C GLY A 381 -10.06 5.20 23.83
N PHE A 382 -9.14 5.99 23.29
CA PHE A 382 -8.45 5.71 22.01
C PHE A 382 -7.03 5.19 22.20
N GLU A 383 -6.71 4.59 23.34
CA GLU A 383 -5.37 4.13 23.67
C GLU A 383 -4.81 3.15 22.61
N GLY A 384 -3.62 3.47 22.11
CA GLY A 384 -2.96 2.80 20.98
C GLY A 384 -3.29 3.39 19.60
N ALA A 385 -4.29 4.26 19.49
CA ALA A 385 -4.65 4.99 18.27
C ALA A 385 -4.97 6.47 18.54
N GLN A 386 -4.53 7.00 19.68
CA GLN A 386 -4.88 8.34 20.14
C GLN A 386 -4.34 9.44 19.21
N ASP A 387 -3.20 9.20 18.58
CA ASP A 387 -2.60 10.15 17.63
C ASP A 387 -3.39 10.18 16.32
N HIS A 388 -3.88 9.02 15.88
CA HIS A 388 -4.74 8.93 14.70
C HIS A 388 -6.05 9.68 14.92
N ASP A 389 -6.66 9.50 16.08
CA ASP A 389 -7.83 10.26 16.51
C ASP A 389 -7.59 11.78 16.50
N LEU A 390 -6.47 12.21 17.10
CA LEU A 390 -6.10 13.62 17.13
C LEU A 390 -5.93 14.18 15.71
N LEU A 391 -5.18 13.50 14.86
CA LEU A 391 -4.90 13.93 13.50
C LEU A 391 -6.17 14.06 12.65
N LEU A 392 -7.12 13.13 12.79
CA LEU A 392 -8.41 13.23 12.12
C LEU A 392 -9.20 14.46 12.59
N ARG A 393 -9.22 14.74 13.89
CA ARG A 393 -9.87 15.95 14.45
C ARG A 393 -9.16 17.26 14.04
N LEU A 394 -7.84 17.24 13.90
CA LEU A 394 -7.09 18.39 13.38
C LEU A 394 -7.43 18.64 11.90
N MET A 395 -7.49 17.58 11.09
CA MET A 395 -7.86 17.66 9.67
C MET A 395 -9.31 18.15 9.45
N GLU A 396 -10.21 17.94 10.41
CA GLU A 396 -11.58 18.49 10.41
C GLU A 396 -11.60 20.02 10.57
N ARG A 397 -10.52 20.64 11.10
CA ARG A 397 -10.44 22.08 11.38
C ARG A 397 -9.56 22.85 10.39
N THR A 398 -8.54 22.22 9.84
CA THR A 398 -7.58 22.90 8.96
C THR A 398 -7.00 21.96 7.91
N GLN A 399 -6.55 22.55 6.79
CA GLN A 399 -5.75 21.88 5.77
C GLN A 399 -4.31 22.41 5.74
N ARG A 400 -3.95 23.34 6.65
CA ARG A 400 -2.62 23.97 6.76
C ARG A 400 -1.62 23.06 7.45
N PHE A 401 -1.40 21.90 6.84
CA PHE A 401 -0.45 20.87 7.24
C PHE A 401 0.84 21.00 6.43
N GLU A 402 1.97 21.09 7.11
CA GLU A 402 3.30 21.22 6.52
C GLU A 402 4.15 19.97 6.79
N HIS A 403 4.59 19.33 5.71
CA HIS A 403 5.55 18.23 5.78
C HIS A 403 6.98 18.74 5.65
N ILE A 404 7.85 18.30 6.56
CA ILE A 404 9.30 18.48 6.51
C ILE A 404 9.92 17.17 6.02
N PRO A 405 10.51 17.13 4.80
CA PRO A 405 11.02 15.91 4.17
C PRO A 405 12.38 15.44 4.71
N HIS A 406 12.58 15.58 6.03
CA HIS A 406 13.75 15.16 6.78
C HIS A 406 13.33 14.11 7.82
N VAL A 407 14.23 13.15 8.08
CA VAL A 407 14.02 12.12 9.11
C VAL A 407 14.42 12.72 10.46
N LEU A 408 13.44 13.26 11.19
CA LEU A 408 13.68 14.01 12.43
C LEU A 408 13.29 13.25 13.70
N TYR A 409 12.69 12.07 13.54
CA TYR A 409 12.23 11.21 14.62
C TYR A 409 12.78 9.79 14.45
N HIS A 410 13.27 9.19 15.53
CA HIS A 410 13.78 7.82 15.55
C HIS A 410 12.96 6.98 16.53
N TRP A 411 12.09 6.14 15.98
CA TRP A 411 11.19 5.28 16.73
C TRP A 411 11.95 4.05 17.25
N ARG A 412 12.11 3.95 18.56
CA ARG A 412 12.89 2.89 19.20
C ARG A 412 12.11 1.58 19.19
N THR A 413 12.77 0.53 18.71
CA THR A 413 12.22 -0.82 18.81
C THR A 413 12.72 -1.51 20.08
N LEU A 414 11.85 -1.61 21.09
CA LEU A 414 12.05 -2.44 22.28
C LEU A 414 11.26 -3.76 22.17
N PRO A 415 11.74 -4.88 22.78
CA PRO A 415 10.98 -6.12 22.81
C PRO A 415 9.55 -5.92 23.36
N GLY A 416 8.54 -6.31 22.58
CA GLY A 416 7.12 -6.14 22.94
C GLY A 416 6.51 -4.77 22.57
N SER A 417 7.27 -3.87 21.95
CA SER A 417 6.76 -2.58 21.45
C SER A 417 5.87 -2.76 20.21
N THR A 418 4.90 -1.86 20.04
CA THR A 418 4.11 -1.75 18.80
C THR A 418 4.99 -1.39 17.59
N ALA A 419 6.15 -0.77 17.84
CA ALA A 419 7.19 -0.55 16.83
C ALA A 419 7.70 -1.86 16.21
N THR A 420 7.63 -2.97 16.95
CA THR A 420 8.08 -4.30 16.53
C THR A 420 6.97 -5.08 15.85
N ASP A 421 5.73 -5.01 16.35
CA ASP A 421 4.59 -5.72 15.78
C ASP A 421 3.25 -5.02 16.06
N ALA A 422 2.61 -4.49 15.03
CA ALA A 422 1.30 -3.85 15.11
C ALA A 422 0.16 -4.85 15.46
N SER A 423 0.34 -6.15 15.16
CA SER A 423 -0.65 -7.19 15.44
C SER A 423 -0.73 -7.58 16.92
N ALA A 424 0.28 -7.21 17.72
CA ALA A 424 0.35 -7.52 19.14
C ALA A 424 -0.75 -6.82 19.98
N LYS A 425 -1.46 -5.82 19.45
CA LYS A 425 -2.48 -5.05 20.17
C LYS A 425 -3.79 -4.89 19.36
N PRO A 426 -4.68 -5.91 19.34
CA PRO A 426 -5.97 -5.82 18.64
C PRO A 426 -6.86 -4.65 19.07
N ALA A 427 -6.81 -4.28 20.36
CA ALA A 427 -7.57 -3.15 20.90
C ALA A 427 -7.18 -1.81 20.25
N ALA A 428 -5.90 -1.60 19.93
CA ALA A 428 -5.43 -0.39 19.26
C ALA A 428 -6.00 -0.27 17.84
N SER A 429 -6.07 -1.41 17.12
CA SER A 429 -6.65 -1.43 15.78
C SER A 429 -8.14 -1.09 15.80
N GLU A 430 -8.90 -1.60 16.77
CA GLU A 430 -10.32 -1.26 16.93
C GLU A 430 -10.51 0.20 17.35
N ALA A 431 -9.67 0.73 18.24
CA ALA A 431 -9.69 2.14 18.61
C ALA A 431 -9.49 3.05 17.39
N GLY A 432 -8.53 2.75 16.52
CA GLY A 432 -8.33 3.53 15.30
C GLY A 432 -9.46 3.37 14.28
N ARG A 433 -10.04 2.17 14.13
CA ARG A 433 -11.24 1.97 13.28
C ARG A 433 -12.39 2.84 13.76
N ARG A 434 -12.61 2.91 15.08
CA ARG A 434 -13.61 3.79 15.69
C ARG A 434 -13.27 5.26 15.48
N ALA A 435 -12.00 5.66 15.58
CA ALA A 435 -11.57 7.04 15.32
C ALA A 435 -11.94 7.47 13.89
N VAL A 436 -11.66 6.63 12.89
CA VAL A 436 -12.06 6.86 11.49
C VAL A 436 -13.58 6.89 11.35
N ALA A 437 -14.31 5.95 11.96
CA ALA A 437 -15.78 5.93 11.88
C ALA A 437 -16.42 7.19 12.49
N GLU A 438 -15.94 7.65 13.65
CA GLU A 438 -16.43 8.88 14.27
C GLU A 438 -16.06 10.13 13.46
N HIS A 439 -14.87 10.17 12.84
CA HIS A 439 -14.47 11.22 11.90
C HIS A 439 -15.46 11.30 10.73
N LEU A 440 -15.74 10.17 10.08
CA LEU A 440 -16.68 10.11 8.95
C LEU A 440 -18.09 10.54 9.36
N ALA A 441 -18.52 10.21 10.58
CA ALA A 441 -19.79 10.66 11.13
C ALA A 441 -19.83 12.18 11.36
N ARG A 442 -18.77 12.77 11.92
CA ARG A 442 -18.65 14.23 12.11
C ARG A 442 -18.62 14.99 10.78
N MET A 443 -18.00 14.41 9.76
CA MET A 443 -17.98 14.96 8.39
C MET A 443 -19.30 14.76 7.64
N GLY A 444 -20.25 13.99 8.17
CA GLY A 444 -21.56 13.75 7.54
C GLY A 444 -21.49 12.94 6.24
N GLU A 445 -20.45 12.13 6.04
CA GLU A 445 -20.19 11.47 4.73
C GLU A 445 -21.00 10.17 4.51
N GLY A 446 -21.70 9.66 5.52
CA GLY A 446 -22.46 8.41 5.43
C GLY A 446 -21.62 7.16 5.10
N ALA A 447 -20.30 7.28 5.24
CA ALA A 447 -19.33 6.22 4.94
C ALA A 447 -19.04 5.35 6.16
N SER A 448 -18.60 4.12 5.91
CA SER A 448 -18.23 3.15 6.96
C SER A 448 -16.74 2.81 6.92
N ALA A 449 -16.15 2.51 8.07
CA ALA A 449 -14.75 2.07 8.20
C ALA A 449 -14.65 0.61 8.64
N GLU A 450 -13.85 -0.19 7.92
CA GLU A 450 -13.53 -1.58 8.23
C GLU A 450 -12.02 -1.76 8.45
N THR A 451 -11.64 -2.63 9.38
CA THR A 451 -10.23 -2.99 9.61
C THR A 451 -9.80 -4.05 8.59
N VAL A 452 -8.81 -3.73 7.76
CA VAL A 452 -8.28 -4.64 6.73
C VAL A 452 -7.04 -5.38 7.23
N ALA A 453 -6.20 -4.69 8.00
CA ALA A 453 -5.05 -5.24 8.70
C ALA A 453 -4.81 -4.41 9.97
N PRO A 454 -3.98 -4.88 10.92
CA PRO A 454 -3.65 -4.09 12.10
C PRO A 454 -3.16 -2.69 11.73
N GLY A 455 -3.87 -1.65 12.20
CA GLY A 455 -3.60 -0.24 11.89
C GLY A 455 -3.90 0.23 10.45
N LEU A 456 -4.56 -0.60 9.62
CA LEU A 456 -4.97 -0.26 8.25
C LEU A 456 -6.49 -0.43 8.08
N TYR A 457 -7.12 0.64 7.63
CA TYR A 457 -8.57 0.77 7.49
C TYR A 457 -8.96 0.97 6.03
N ARG A 458 -10.11 0.42 5.64
CA ARG A 458 -10.79 0.75 4.39
C ARG A 458 -12.05 1.55 4.69
N VAL A 459 -12.17 2.69 4.02
CA VAL A 459 -13.38 3.50 4.04
C VAL A 459 -14.25 3.11 2.84
N ARG A 460 -15.51 2.80 3.09
CA ARG A 460 -16.52 2.53 2.05
C ARG A 460 -17.50 3.69 2.00
N HIS A 461 -17.50 4.41 0.89
CA HIS A 461 -18.45 5.48 0.65
C HIS A 461 -19.76 4.93 0.07
N PRO A 462 -20.92 5.50 0.44
CA PRO A 462 -22.17 5.15 -0.19
C PRO A 462 -22.17 5.61 -1.66
N LEU A 463 -22.85 4.84 -2.51
CA LEU A 463 -23.11 5.22 -3.90
C LEU A 463 -24.62 5.42 -4.06
N ALA A 464 -25.04 6.62 -4.41
CA ALA A 464 -26.44 6.95 -4.60
C ALA A 464 -26.97 6.30 -5.89
N GLY A 465 -28.09 5.59 -5.79
CA GLY A 465 -28.75 4.97 -6.94
C GLY A 465 -27.90 3.94 -7.69
N ARG A 466 -28.09 3.86 -9.00
CA ARG A 466 -27.32 3.04 -9.94
C ARG A 466 -26.90 3.92 -11.11
N PRO A 467 -25.89 4.81 -10.94
CA PRO A 467 -25.50 5.74 -11.98
C PRO A 467 -25.04 4.96 -13.21
N ARG A 468 -25.37 5.49 -14.38
CA ARG A 468 -24.91 4.91 -15.64
C ARG A 468 -23.43 5.25 -15.84
N VAL A 469 -22.62 4.22 -16.08
CA VAL A 469 -21.19 4.35 -16.38
C VAL A 469 -20.95 4.10 -17.86
N SER A 470 -20.33 5.06 -18.54
CA SER A 470 -19.80 4.87 -19.89
C SER A 470 -18.32 4.53 -19.84
N VAL A 471 -17.97 3.31 -20.23
CA VAL A 471 -16.59 2.85 -20.34
C VAL A 471 -16.07 3.19 -21.73
N LEU A 472 -15.17 4.16 -21.83
CA LEU A 472 -14.52 4.55 -23.08
C LEU A 472 -13.23 3.75 -23.24
N LEU A 473 -13.23 2.78 -24.15
CA LEU A 473 -12.03 2.00 -24.44
C LEU A 473 -11.06 2.81 -25.31
N SER A 474 -9.76 2.72 -25.00
CA SER A 474 -8.71 3.36 -25.80
C SER A 474 -8.61 2.82 -27.22
N GLU A 475 -8.94 1.53 -27.39
CA GLU A 475 -8.81 0.75 -28.63
C GLU A 475 -9.87 -0.37 -28.67
N GLU A 476 -9.99 -1.05 -29.81
CA GLU A 476 -10.89 -2.21 -29.94
C GLU A 476 -10.40 -3.39 -29.08
N PRO A 477 -11.26 -3.98 -28.22
CA PRO A 477 -10.93 -5.17 -27.44
C PRO A 477 -11.11 -6.44 -28.27
N THR A 478 -10.44 -7.51 -27.86
CA THR A 478 -10.80 -8.87 -28.30
C THR A 478 -12.14 -9.28 -27.67
N GLU A 479 -12.85 -10.25 -28.26
CA GLU A 479 -14.09 -10.78 -27.70
C GLU A 479 -13.90 -11.31 -26.27
N ALA A 480 -12.76 -11.96 -26.01
CA ALA A 480 -12.41 -12.47 -24.67
C ALA A 480 -12.18 -11.34 -23.66
N GLU A 481 -11.50 -10.26 -24.03
CA GLU A 481 -11.32 -9.08 -23.17
C GLU A 481 -12.65 -8.41 -22.85
N LEU A 482 -13.53 -8.25 -23.85
CA LEU A 482 -14.84 -7.65 -23.66
C LEU A 482 -15.73 -8.51 -22.76
N ALA A 483 -15.76 -9.83 -22.98
CA ALA A 483 -16.49 -10.75 -22.13
C ALA A 483 -15.98 -10.73 -20.69
N ALA A 484 -14.65 -10.71 -20.50
CA ALA A 484 -14.05 -10.62 -19.17
C ALA A 484 -14.35 -9.30 -18.45
N LEU A 485 -14.34 -8.18 -19.17
CA LEU A 485 -14.72 -6.87 -18.62
C LEU A 485 -16.18 -6.88 -18.16
N LEU A 486 -17.11 -7.26 -19.06
CA LEU A 486 -18.54 -7.28 -18.77
C LEU A 486 -18.88 -8.24 -17.61
N ALA A 487 -18.14 -9.35 -17.49
CA ALA A 487 -18.32 -10.35 -16.44
C ALA A 487 -18.13 -9.84 -14.99
N PHE A 488 -17.67 -8.59 -14.78
CA PHE A 488 -17.53 -8.02 -13.44
C PHE A 488 -18.13 -6.61 -13.33
N THR A 489 -19.16 -6.32 -14.12
CA THR A 489 -19.82 -4.99 -14.18
C THR A 489 -21.30 -4.97 -13.80
N ASP A 490 -21.86 -6.11 -13.40
CA ASP A 490 -23.31 -6.32 -13.20
C ASP A 490 -23.94 -5.43 -12.10
N ASP A 491 -23.13 -4.84 -11.23
CA ASP A 491 -23.59 -4.08 -10.06
C ASP A 491 -23.99 -2.64 -10.36
N LEU A 492 -23.76 -2.15 -11.59
CA LEU A 492 -24.13 -0.82 -12.09
C LEU A 492 -24.79 -0.89 -13.47
N ASP A 493 -25.36 0.22 -13.93
CA ASP A 493 -25.80 0.35 -15.32
C ASP A 493 -24.58 0.73 -16.18
N VAL A 494 -24.21 -0.11 -17.15
CA VAL A 494 -22.93 0.02 -17.86
C VAL A 494 -23.15 -0.05 -19.36
N GLU A 495 -22.51 0.89 -20.05
CA GLU A 495 -22.29 0.82 -21.49
C GLU A 495 -20.78 0.89 -21.80
N VAL A 496 -20.36 0.14 -22.80
CA VAL A 496 -18.97 0.09 -23.26
C VAL A 496 -18.89 0.73 -24.66
N CYS A 497 -18.22 1.87 -24.75
CA CYS A 497 -17.96 2.60 -25.97
C CYS A 497 -16.65 2.12 -26.60
N ILE A 498 -16.73 1.50 -27.77
CA ILE A 498 -15.62 0.85 -28.48
C ILE A 498 -15.27 1.68 -29.72
N PRO A 499 -14.03 2.20 -29.85
CA PRO A 499 -13.60 2.88 -31.06
C PRO A 499 -13.43 1.88 -32.21
N VAL A 500 -14.03 2.17 -33.37
CA VAL A 500 -13.88 1.37 -34.60
C VAL A 500 -13.46 2.26 -35.77
N PRO A 501 -12.60 1.79 -36.70
CA PRO A 501 -12.15 2.56 -37.86
C PRO A 501 -13.26 2.65 -38.93
N SER A 502 -14.32 3.39 -38.62
CA SER A 502 -15.48 3.58 -39.50
C SER A 502 -16.08 4.98 -39.31
N ALA A 503 -16.96 5.42 -40.21
CA ALA A 503 -17.59 6.74 -40.11
C ALA A 503 -18.82 6.78 -39.20
N GLY A 504 -19.47 5.62 -38.95
CA GLY A 504 -20.74 5.53 -38.24
C GLY A 504 -20.63 4.95 -36.83
N SER A 505 -21.65 5.22 -36.00
CA SER A 505 -21.82 4.56 -34.71
C SER A 505 -22.90 3.49 -34.82
N SER A 506 -22.71 2.34 -34.18
CA SER A 506 -23.72 1.27 -34.07
C SER A 506 -23.76 0.71 -32.65
N GLY A 507 -24.93 0.33 -32.15
CA GLY A 507 -25.11 -0.14 -30.78
C GLY A 507 -25.89 -1.45 -30.71
N ALA A 508 -25.47 -2.34 -29.81
CA ALA A 508 -26.18 -3.57 -29.46
C ALA A 508 -25.98 -3.88 -27.98
N GLY A 509 -27.09 -4.07 -27.23
CA GLY A 509 -27.04 -4.36 -25.79
C GLY A 509 -26.29 -3.28 -25.00
N SER A 510 -25.31 -3.70 -24.20
CA SER A 510 -24.42 -2.84 -23.42
C SER A 510 -23.22 -2.30 -24.21
N THR A 511 -23.14 -2.54 -25.52
CA THR A 511 -21.99 -2.16 -26.35
C THR A 511 -22.37 -1.10 -27.38
N LEU A 512 -21.53 -0.09 -27.51
CA LEU A 512 -21.65 0.99 -28.49
C LEU A 512 -20.35 1.08 -29.28
N ARG A 513 -20.37 0.67 -30.54
CA ARG A 513 -19.26 0.87 -31.48
C ARG A 513 -19.34 2.28 -32.04
N VAL A 514 -18.28 3.05 -31.93
CA VAL A 514 -18.22 4.46 -32.34
C VAL A 514 -17.16 4.63 -33.44
N GLY A 515 -17.60 5.19 -34.56
CA GLY A 515 -16.72 5.54 -35.65
C GLY A 515 -15.70 6.61 -35.26
N VAL A 516 -14.41 6.27 -35.38
CA VAL A 516 -13.28 7.16 -35.15
C VAL A 516 -12.35 7.17 -36.36
N ASP A 517 -11.73 8.32 -36.62
CA ASP A 517 -10.64 8.42 -37.57
C ASP A 517 -9.40 7.69 -37.02
N ALA A 518 -8.84 6.77 -37.82
CA ALA A 518 -7.66 6.00 -37.44
C ALA A 518 -6.40 6.86 -37.25
N SER A 519 -6.35 8.03 -37.89
CA SER A 519 -5.25 9.00 -37.76
C SER A 519 -5.42 9.97 -36.58
N ALA A 520 -6.60 10.00 -35.95
CA ALA A 520 -6.86 10.87 -34.82
C ALA A 520 -6.01 10.48 -33.60
N THR A 521 -5.56 11.48 -32.86
CA THR A 521 -4.83 11.29 -31.59
C THR A 521 -5.68 10.56 -30.54
N PRO A 522 -5.08 9.94 -29.53
CA PRO A 522 -5.84 9.29 -28.44
C PRO A 522 -6.85 10.22 -27.77
N GLY A 523 -6.49 11.50 -27.55
CA GLY A 523 -7.39 12.50 -26.98
C GLY A 523 -8.59 12.80 -27.89
N ALA A 524 -8.36 12.95 -29.20
CA ALA A 524 -9.43 13.18 -30.17
C ALA A 524 -10.39 11.98 -30.26
N ARG A 525 -9.87 10.74 -30.23
CA ARG A 525 -10.70 9.53 -30.18
C ARG A 525 -11.53 9.45 -28.90
N ALA A 526 -10.93 9.73 -27.75
CA ALA A 526 -11.65 9.75 -26.48
C ALA A 526 -12.76 10.80 -26.43
N ASN A 527 -12.51 12.00 -26.95
CA ASN A 527 -13.53 13.05 -27.09
C ASN A 527 -14.65 12.63 -28.06
N ARG A 528 -14.34 11.89 -29.12
CA ARG A 528 -15.37 11.35 -30.03
C ARG A 528 -16.26 10.32 -29.33
N LEU A 529 -15.67 9.42 -28.54
CA LEU A 529 -16.40 8.46 -27.71
C LEU A 529 -17.28 9.16 -26.66
N LEU A 530 -16.75 10.19 -25.99
CA LEU A 530 -17.47 10.96 -24.97
C LEU A 530 -18.76 11.61 -25.50
N ARG A 531 -18.76 12.08 -26.76
CA ARG A 531 -19.94 12.68 -27.39
C ARG A 531 -21.08 11.68 -27.63
N GLU A 532 -20.75 10.40 -27.80
CA GLU A 532 -21.73 9.33 -28.04
C GLU A 532 -22.14 8.60 -26.75
N ALA A 533 -21.30 8.71 -25.71
CA ALA A 533 -21.55 8.18 -24.39
C ALA A 533 -22.76 8.87 -23.73
N ARG A 534 -23.48 8.14 -22.87
CA ARG A 534 -24.71 8.56 -22.16
C ARG A 534 -24.62 8.46 -20.63
N GLY A 535 -23.51 7.96 -20.11
CA GLY A 535 -23.28 7.79 -18.68
C GLY A 535 -23.03 9.10 -17.96
N GLU A 536 -23.48 9.16 -16.72
CA GLU A 536 -23.20 10.24 -15.76
C GLU A 536 -21.74 10.17 -15.27
N LEU A 537 -21.23 8.94 -15.16
CA LEU A 537 -19.83 8.65 -14.87
C LEU A 537 -19.13 8.17 -16.15
N ILE A 538 -17.94 8.70 -16.38
CA ILE A 538 -17.09 8.33 -17.51
C ILE A 538 -15.89 7.57 -16.97
N LEU A 539 -15.63 6.38 -17.51
CA LEU A 539 -14.44 5.60 -17.23
C LEU A 539 -13.58 5.54 -18.50
N ALA A 540 -12.45 6.24 -18.51
CA ALA A 540 -11.40 5.98 -19.49
C ALA A 540 -10.66 4.70 -19.09
N LEU A 541 -10.63 3.72 -20.00
CA LEU A 541 -10.02 2.42 -19.76
C LEU A 541 -9.18 1.99 -20.95
N GLU A 542 -7.92 1.62 -20.71
CA GLU A 542 -7.11 1.04 -21.77
C GLU A 542 -7.52 -0.40 -22.04
N ALA A 543 -7.69 -0.74 -23.32
CA ALA A 543 -8.02 -2.10 -23.73
C ALA A 543 -6.99 -3.11 -23.19
N GLY A 544 -7.46 -4.27 -22.73
CA GLY A 544 -6.62 -5.28 -22.06
C GLY A 544 -6.36 -5.02 -20.57
N THR A 545 -6.94 -3.96 -19.98
CA THR A 545 -6.95 -3.74 -18.53
C THR A 545 -8.25 -4.31 -17.96
N LEU A 546 -8.15 -5.44 -17.25
CA LEU A 546 -9.30 -6.26 -16.85
C LEU A 546 -9.45 -6.30 -15.33
N PRO A 547 -10.68 -6.26 -14.78
CA PRO A 547 -10.90 -6.39 -13.34
C PRO A 547 -10.53 -7.79 -12.83
N THR A 548 -10.01 -7.85 -11.60
CA THR A 548 -9.67 -9.14 -10.96
C THR A 548 -10.79 -9.73 -10.12
N GLY A 549 -11.89 -8.98 -9.95
CA GLY A 549 -13.04 -9.38 -9.14
C GLY A 549 -14.17 -8.36 -9.21
N PRO A 550 -15.31 -8.65 -8.57
CA PRO A 550 -16.50 -7.80 -8.55
C PRO A 550 -16.29 -6.57 -7.66
N GLY A 551 -17.18 -5.58 -7.78
CA GLY A 551 -17.19 -4.40 -6.92
C GLY A 551 -16.09 -3.38 -7.22
N TRP A 552 -15.16 -3.68 -8.13
CA TRP A 552 -14.13 -2.73 -8.58
C TRP A 552 -14.76 -1.47 -9.20
N LEU A 553 -15.84 -1.63 -9.98
CA LEU A 553 -16.50 -0.53 -10.67
C LEU A 553 -17.28 0.33 -9.69
N ARG A 554 -18.01 -0.28 -8.75
CA ARG A 554 -18.67 0.43 -7.65
C ARG A 554 -17.70 1.14 -6.72
N GLU A 555 -16.53 0.55 -6.44
CA GLU A 555 -15.47 1.25 -5.71
C GLU A 555 -15.10 2.54 -6.45
N LEU A 556 -14.70 2.47 -7.72
CA LEU A 556 -14.37 3.67 -8.51
C LEU A 556 -15.54 4.65 -8.60
N ALA A 557 -16.76 4.17 -8.82
CA ALA A 557 -17.95 5.01 -8.94
C ALA A 557 -18.26 5.73 -7.63
N SER A 558 -18.13 5.05 -6.49
CA SER A 558 -18.30 5.67 -5.17
C SER A 558 -17.27 6.77 -4.92
N GLN A 559 -16.02 6.57 -5.34
CA GLN A 559 -14.96 7.57 -5.17
C GLN A 559 -15.14 8.76 -6.12
N ALA A 560 -15.37 8.50 -7.41
CA ALA A 560 -15.55 9.53 -8.43
C ALA A 560 -16.81 10.39 -8.21
N SER A 561 -17.84 9.84 -7.57
CA SER A 561 -19.07 10.56 -7.26
C SER A 561 -18.90 11.59 -6.12
N ARG A 562 -17.84 11.49 -5.31
CA ARG A 562 -17.65 12.35 -4.13
C ARG A 562 -17.43 13.82 -4.52
N PRO A 563 -18.06 14.77 -3.81
CA PRO A 563 -17.76 16.19 -3.98
C PRO A 563 -16.26 16.47 -3.82
N GLY A 564 -15.71 17.37 -4.64
CA GLY A 564 -14.30 17.73 -4.63
C GLY A 564 -13.34 16.67 -5.20
N VAL A 565 -13.83 15.50 -5.63
CA VAL A 565 -13.03 14.52 -6.40
C VAL A 565 -13.21 14.80 -7.88
N GLY A 566 -12.07 14.92 -8.58
CA GLY A 566 -12.02 15.14 -10.03
C GLY A 566 -11.77 13.85 -10.80
N VAL A 567 -10.90 12.97 -10.30
CA VAL A 567 -10.53 11.71 -10.95
C VAL A 567 -10.27 10.63 -9.90
N ALA A 568 -10.75 9.40 -10.12
CA ALA A 568 -10.46 8.23 -9.32
C ALA A 568 -9.86 7.12 -10.20
N GLY A 569 -8.74 6.53 -9.79
CA GLY A 569 -8.05 5.48 -10.53
C GLY A 569 -7.75 4.26 -9.70
N ALA A 570 -7.57 3.14 -10.39
CA ALA A 570 -7.39 1.83 -9.77
C ALA A 570 -5.93 1.46 -9.55
N ARG A 571 -5.70 0.39 -8.77
CA ARG A 571 -4.43 -0.33 -8.75
C ARG A 571 -4.32 -1.24 -9.96
N ILE A 572 -3.22 -1.11 -10.69
CA ILE A 572 -2.98 -1.88 -11.92
C ILE A 572 -1.75 -2.74 -11.73
N VAL A 573 -1.91 -4.03 -12.00
CA VAL A 573 -0.85 -5.03 -11.88
C VAL A 573 -0.62 -5.76 -13.20
N SER A 574 0.57 -6.33 -13.34
CA SER A 574 0.90 -7.24 -14.42
C SER A 574 0.26 -8.62 -14.17
N PRO A 575 0.18 -9.48 -15.19
CA PRO A 575 -0.22 -10.87 -15.01
C PRO A 575 0.76 -11.67 -14.15
N HIS A 576 1.94 -11.10 -13.84
CA HIS A 576 3.04 -11.77 -13.17
C HIS A 576 3.14 -11.49 -11.68
N GLY A 577 2.28 -10.66 -11.11
CA GLY A 577 2.42 -10.36 -9.69
C GLY A 577 2.87 -8.96 -9.35
N THR A 578 3.22 -8.14 -10.35
CA THR A 578 3.97 -6.90 -10.13
C THR A 578 3.10 -5.68 -10.34
N VAL A 579 3.34 -4.62 -9.56
CA VAL A 579 2.64 -3.34 -9.71
C VAL A 579 3.09 -2.68 -11.02
N LEU A 580 2.13 -2.24 -11.82
CA LEU A 580 2.33 -1.37 -12.99
C LEU A 580 1.97 0.08 -12.64
N GLU A 581 0.93 0.26 -11.82
CA GLU A 581 0.46 1.57 -11.39
C GLU A 581 -0.17 1.52 -9.99
N ALA A 582 0.30 2.43 -9.13
CA ALA A 582 -0.21 2.63 -7.78
C ALA A 582 -0.13 4.13 -7.40
N GLY A 583 -0.62 4.98 -8.32
CA GLY A 583 -0.42 6.43 -8.29
C GLY A 583 0.86 6.87 -9.00
N LEU A 584 0.79 8.00 -9.70
CA LEU A 584 1.95 8.65 -10.33
C LEU A 584 2.44 9.80 -9.47
N ARG A 585 3.75 10.05 -9.50
CA ARG A 585 4.41 11.16 -8.81
C ARG A 585 5.19 12.03 -9.79
N PHE A 586 5.64 13.18 -9.34
CA PHE A 586 6.51 14.07 -10.10
C PHE A 586 7.80 14.34 -9.35
N ASP A 587 8.90 14.49 -10.09
CA ASP A 587 10.12 15.11 -9.55
C ASP A 587 10.07 16.64 -9.66
N ALA A 588 11.14 17.29 -9.18
CA ALA A 588 11.28 18.74 -9.21
C ALA A 588 11.30 19.33 -10.64
N GLN A 589 11.59 18.51 -11.65
CA GLN A 589 11.68 18.88 -13.07
C GLN A 589 10.40 18.53 -13.85
N GLY A 590 9.37 17.98 -13.18
CA GLY A 590 8.10 17.61 -13.78
C GLY A 590 8.13 16.29 -14.56
N ARG A 591 9.12 15.42 -14.35
CA ARG A 591 9.10 14.06 -14.92
C ARG A 591 8.18 13.18 -14.09
N VAL A 592 7.43 12.33 -14.78
CA VAL A 592 6.52 11.36 -14.14
C VAL A 592 7.31 10.19 -13.57
N LEU A 593 7.10 9.92 -12.27
CA LEU A 593 7.72 8.85 -11.51
C LEU A 593 6.68 7.79 -11.11
N ARG A 594 7.14 6.54 -11.00
CA ARG A 594 6.32 5.36 -10.67
C ARG A 594 6.95 4.59 -9.49
N PRO A 595 6.70 5.01 -8.24
CA PRO A 595 7.46 4.55 -7.07
C PRO A 595 7.30 3.06 -6.73
N PHE A 596 6.28 2.40 -7.28
CA PHE A 596 6.01 0.98 -7.04
C PHE A 596 6.19 0.09 -8.28
N MET A 597 6.48 0.67 -9.46
CA MET A 597 6.52 -0.09 -10.70
C MET A 597 7.55 -1.24 -10.62
N GLY A 598 7.15 -2.43 -11.05
CA GLY A 598 7.98 -3.63 -11.03
C GLY A 598 8.05 -4.34 -9.68
N MET A 599 7.61 -3.71 -8.59
CA MET A 599 7.59 -4.34 -7.26
C MET A 599 6.44 -5.36 -7.14
N PRO A 600 6.52 -6.36 -6.25
CA PRO A 600 5.42 -7.29 -5.99
C PRO A 600 4.12 -6.59 -5.56
N ASP A 601 2.97 -7.18 -5.84
CA ASP A 601 1.67 -6.71 -5.36
C ASP A 601 1.08 -7.65 -4.30
N PRO A 602 0.78 -7.15 -3.08
CA PRO A 602 1.12 -5.82 -2.56
C PRO A 602 2.59 -5.70 -2.12
N THR A 603 3.10 -4.48 -2.04
CA THR A 603 4.43 -4.15 -1.49
C THR A 603 4.30 -3.07 -0.43
N LEU A 604 5.22 -3.05 0.54
CA LEU A 604 5.51 -1.98 1.48
C LEU A 604 6.96 -1.52 1.27
N ASN A 605 7.18 -0.23 1.00
CA ASN A 605 8.51 0.35 0.89
C ASN A 605 8.62 1.64 1.72
N ALA A 606 9.70 2.41 1.53
CA ALA A 606 9.92 3.67 2.24
C ALA A 606 8.82 4.74 2.01
N PHE A 607 7.93 4.57 1.02
CA PHE A 607 6.81 5.47 0.73
C PHE A 607 5.44 4.90 1.13
N GLY A 608 5.43 3.85 1.96
CA GLY A 608 4.23 3.15 2.39
C GLY A 608 3.84 1.99 1.47
N GLY A 609 2.60 1.50 1.62
CA GLY A 609 2.16 0.27 0.95
C GLY A 609 1.48 0.53 -0.39
N SER A 610 1.76 -0.22 -1.46
CA SER A 610 1.09 -0.07 -2.78
C SER A 610 -0.44 -0.24 -2.73
N HIS A 611 -0.95 -0.84 -1.66
CA HIS A 611 -2.36 -1.14 -1.42
C HIS A 611 -3.07 -0.09 -0.54
N TRP A 612 -2.40 1.02 -0.17
CA TRP A 612 -2.99 2.08 0.64
C TRP A 612 -3.68 3.14 -0.25
N PRO A 613 -4.92 3.55 0.04
CA PRO A 613 -5.56 4.65 -0.69
C PRO A 613 -4.82 5.95 -0.41
N ARG A 614 -4.77 6.86 -1.39
CA ARG A 614 -4.15 8.17 -1.20
C ARG A 614 -4.60 9.17 -2.26
N ASP A 615 -4.45 10.44 -1.91
CA ASP A 615 -4.46 11.55 -2.85
C ASP A 615 -3.14 11.51 -3.63
N VAL A 616 -3.22 11.64 -4.94
CA VAL A 616 -2.07 11.65 -5.86
C VAL A 616 -2.18 12.87 -6.75
N ARG A 617 -1.08 13.29 -7.39
CA ARG A 617 -1.15 14.37 -8.36
C ARG A 617 -1.67 13.91 -9.73
N ALA A 618 -1.39 12.67 -10.10
CA ALA A 618 -1.82 12.13 -11.38
C ALA A 618 -2.02 10.61 -11.36
N LEU A 619 -2.83 10.17 -12.31
CA LEU A 619 -3.06 8.79 -12.72
C LEU A 619 -2.88 8.73 -14.24
N SER A 620 -2.64 7.53 -14.79
CA SER A 620 -2.67 7.35 -16.24
C SER A 620 -4.11 7.13 -16.74
N SER A 621 -4.29 7.19 -18.06
CA SER A 621 -5.56 6.78 -18.71
C SER A 621 -5.79 5.27 -18.70
N ARG A 622 -4.91 4.45 -18.10
CA ARG A 622 -5.11 3.01 -18.02
C ARG A 622 -6.41 2.65 -17.31
N CYS A 623 -6.78 3.41 -16.28
CA CYS A 623 -8.06 3.32 -15.59
C CYS A 623 -8.32 4.62 -14.81
N ALA A 624 -9.17 5.49 -15.35
CA ALA A 624 -9.53 6.78 -14.75
C ALA A 624 -11.03 7.04 -14.85
N MET A 625 -11.71 7.08 -13.70
CA MET A 625 -13.14 7.38 -13.58
C MET A 625 -13.38 8.78 -13.06
N LEU A 626 -14.39 9.45 -13.61
CA LEU A 626 -14.69 10.84 -13.33
C LEU A 626 -16.14 11.17 -13.69
N ARG A 627 -16.72 12.20 -13.06
CA ARG A 627 -18.06 12.67 -13.44
C ARG A 627 -18.01 13.31 -14.83
N ARG A 628 -19.04 13.08 -15.64
CA ARG A 628 -19.17 13.71 -16.97
C ARG A 628 -19.06 15.24 -16.88
N GLU A 629 -19.80 15.84 -15.94
CA GLU A 629 -19.80 17.30 -15.74
C GLU A 629 -18.40 17.85 -15.45
N VAL A 630 -17.57 17.11 -14.70
CA VAL A 630 -16.19 17.50 -14.40
C VAL A 630 -15.36 17.45 -15.67
N LEU A 631 -15.43 16.35 -16.42
CA LEU A 631 -14.70 16.21 -17.67
C LEU A 631 -15.05 17.30 -18.69
N GLU A 632 -16.34 17.60 -18.83
CA GLU A 632 -16.85 18.62 -19.74
C GLU A 632 -16.43 20.02 -19.28
N SER A 633 -16.46 20.30 -17.97
CA SER A 633 -15.97 21.58 -17.41
C SER A 633 -14.47 21.81 -17.64
N LEU A 634 -13.68 20.74 -17.70
CA LEU A 634 -12.26 20.78 -18.02
C LEU A 634 -11.98 20.87 -19.53
N GLY A 635 -13.00 20.80 -20.39
CA GLY A 635 -12.87 20.83 -21.84
C GLY A 635 -12.54 19.47 -22.49
N GLY A 636 -12.74 18.36 -21.78
CA GLY A 636 -12.42 17.00 -22.25
C GLY A 636 -10.92 16.68 -22.22
N TRP A 637 -10.49 15.76 -23.09
CA TRP A 637 -9.07 15.45 -23.28
C TRP A 637 -8.43 16.43 -24.27
N ASP A 638 -7.22 16.89 -23.96
CA ASP A 638 -6.44 17.66 -24.93
C ASP A 638 -6.03 16.74 -26.10
N ALA A 639 -6.52 17.10 -27.29
CA ALA A 639 -6.31 16.34 -28.51
C ALA A 639 -4.89 16.43 -29.06
N ALA A 640 -4.02 17.28 -28.51
CA ALA A 640 -2.64 17.39 -28.98
C ALA A 640 -1.71 16.32 -28.41
N PHE A 641 -2.07 15.66 -27.30
CA PHE A 641 -1.26 14.57 -26.74
C PHE A 641 -1.33 13.33 -27.62
N THR A 642 -0.15 12.74 -27.85
CA THR A 642 0.04 11.58 -28.74
C THR A 642 0.03 10.24 -28.01
N SER A 643 0.10 10.25 -26.68
CA SER A 643 0.03 9.05 -25.82
C SER A 643 -1.16 9.07 -24.85
N ASP A 644 -1.70 7.89 -24.54
CA ASP A 644 -2.77 7.72 -23.55
C ASP A 644 -2.31 8.07 -22.13
N GLU A 645 -1.05 7.81 -21.80
CA GLU A 645 -0.48 8.19 -20.52
C GLU A 645 -0.45 9.72 -20.36
N ALA A 646 0.14 10.45 -21.31
CA ALA A 646 0.29 11.89 -21.17
C ALA A 646 -1.05 12.62 -21.11
N ARG A 647 -2.04 12.23 -21.93
CA ARG A 647 -3.39 12.85 -21.85
C ARG A 647 -4.09 12.62 -20.51
N GLY A 648 -3.83 11.48 -19.85
CA GLY A 648 -4.41 11.16 -18.55
C GLY A 648 -3.77 11.98 -17.45
N VAL A 649 -2.44 12.12 -17.51
CA VAL A 649 -1.66 12.95 -16.60
C VAL A 649 -2.06 14.42 -16.72
N ASP A 650 -2.16 14.95 -17.94
CA ASP A 650 -2.62 16.32 -18.19
C ASP A 650 -4.01 16.60 -17.62
N LEU A 651 -4.97 15.68 -17.84
CA LEU A 651 -6.31 15.81 -17.29
C LEU A 651 -6.30 15.88 -15.75
N CYS A 652 -5.46 15.08 -15.10
CA CYS A 652 -5.29 15.13 -13.65
C CYS A 652 -4.69 16.46 -13.17
N LEU A 653 -3.70 17.01 -13.90
CA LEU A 653 -3.11 18.31 -13.57
C LEU A 653 -4.16 19.43 -13.69
N ARG A 654 -4.95 19.45 -14.78
CA ARG A 654 -6.07 20.40 -14.95
C ARG A 654 -7.15 20.25 -13.89
N ALA A 655 -7.47 19.02 -13.47
CA ALA A 655 -8.38 18.79 -12.35
C ALA A 655 -7.83 19.41 -11.05
N GLY A 656 -6.53 19.26 -10.79
CA GLY A 656 -5.86 19.89 -9.65
C GLY A 656 -5.87 21.42 -9.70
N GLU A 657 -5.64 22.02 -10.88
CA GLU A 657 -5.76 23.48 -11.09
C GLU A 657 -7.18 23.99 -10.81
N ALA A 658 -8.21 23.18 -11.07
CA ALA A 658 -9.59 23.46 -10.73
C ALA A 658 -9.95 23.19 -9.25
N GLY A 659 -8.97 22.88 -8.40
CA GLY A 659 -9.17 22.58 -6.97
C GLY A 659 -9.78 21.20 -6.70
N LEU A 660 -9.78 20.29 -7.68
CA LEU A 660 -10.30 18.93 -7.53
C LEU A 660 -9.18 17.95 -7.17
N ARG A 661 -9.50 17.00 -6.30
CA ARG A 661 -8.56 15.96 -5.87
C ARG A 661 -8.53 14.79 -6.85
N VAL A 662 -7.36 14.19 -7.00
CA VAL A 662 -7.14 12.97 -7.79
C VAL A 662 -6.85 11.84 -6.82
N LEU A 663 -7.66 10.78 -6.87
CA LEU A 663 -7.65 9.71 -5.87
C LEU A 663 -7.17 8.39 -6.46
N TYR A 664 -6.19 7.80 -5.79
CA TYR A 664 -5.81 6.41 -6.02
C TYR A 664 -6.62 5.48 -5.10
N ALA A 665 -7.46 4.65 -5.70
CA ALA A 665 -8.39 3.72 -5.05
C ALA A 665 -7.91 2.25 -5.25
N PRO A 666 -7.02 1.73 -4.38
CA PRO A 666 -6.37 0.42 -4.57
C PRO A 666 -7.28 -0.79 -4.40
N HIS A 667 -8.47 -0.56 -3.84
CA HIS A 667 -9.50 -1.58 -3.68
C HIS A 667 -10.21 -1.89 -5.02
N ALA A 668 -10.14 -0.98 -6.00
CA ALA A 668 -10.34 -1.32 -7.39
C ALA A 668 -9.02 -1.87 -7.93
N ARG A 669 -8.97 -3.18 -8.19
CA ARG A 669 -7.77 -3.87 -8.66
C ARG A 669 -7.98 -4.47 -10.04
N LEU A 670 -7.10 -4.12 -10.97
CA LEU A 670 -7.14 -4.59 -12.35
C LEU A 670 -5.79 -5.22 -12.74
N VAL A 671 -5.84 -6.21 -13.62
CA VAL A 671 -4.69 -6.84 -14.28
C VAL A 671 -4.64 -6.36 -15.72
N ARG A 672 -3.47 -5.93 -16.18
CA ARG A 672 -3.23 -5.60 -17.59
C ARG A 672 -2.65 -6.80 -18.32
N THR A 673 -3.35 -7.32 -19.32
CA THR A 673 -2.94 -8.54 -20.07
C THR A 673 -2.10 -8.24 -21.30
N ARG A 674 -2.21 -7.03 -21.87
CA ARG A 674 -1.42 -6.62 -23.04
C ARG A 674 0.00 -6.26 -22.62
N SER A 675 0.98 -6.88 -23.27
CA SER A 675 2.42 -6.79 -22.92
C SER A 675 3.09 -5.47 -23.33
N ARG A 676 2.45 -4.66 -24.17
CA ARG A 676 2.93 -3.32 -24.47
C ARG A 676 2.52 -2.39 -23.33
N ASP A 677 3.51 -1.93 -22.58
CA ASP A 677 3.46 -0.57 -22.04
C ASP A 677 3.07 0.33 -23.23
N GLY A 678 2.08 1.22 -23.05
CA GLY A 678 1.53 2.01 -24.14
C GLY A 678 2.60 2.78 -24.93
N THR A 679 2.20 3.48 -25.98
CA THR A 679 3.12 4.33 -26.75
C THR A 679 3.99 5.16 -25.80
N PRO A 680 5.33 5.01 -25.83
CA PRO A 680 6.21 5.78 -24.96
C PRO A 680 5.88 7.27 -25.09
N VAL A 681 5.89 7.97 -23.97
CA VAL A 681 5.64 9.42 -23.97
C VAL A 681 6.69 10.06 -24.86
N SER A 682 6.23 10.71 -25.94
CA SER A 682 7.11 11.39 -26.89
C SER A 682 7.81 12.58 -26.23
N ALA A 683 8.95 13.03 -26.76
CA ALA A 683 9.61 14.24 -26.25
C ALA A 683 8.65 15.44 -26.27
N HIS A 684 7.81 15.55 -27.30
CA HIS A 684 6.77 16.58 -27.40
C HIS A 684 5.74 16.50 -26.26
N ASP A 685 5.17 15.32 -26.01
CA ASP A 685 4.22 15.12 -24.90
C ASP A 685 4.89 15.41 -23.55
N ALA A 686 6.16 15.02 -23.36
CA ALA A 686 6.91 15.26 -22.13
C ALA A 686 7.14 16.76 -21.87
N ASP A 687 7.45 17.54 -22.91
CA ASP A 687 7.63 18.99 -22.78
C ASP A 687 6.31 19.69 -22.41
N ARG A 688 5.19 19.28 -23.04
CA ARG A 688 3.86 19.79 -22.68
C ARG A 688 3.45 19.45 -21.25
N LEU A 689 3.73 18.22 -20.81
CA LEU A 689 3.49 17.81 -19.41
C LEU A 689 4.33 18.63 -18.43
N ARG A 690 5.57 18.95 -18.80
CA ARG A 690 6.42 19.81 -17.98
C ARG A 690 5.82 21.21 -17.87
N GLU A 691 5.35 21.79 -18.97
CA GLU A 691 4.66 23.09 -18.93
C GLU A 691 3.39 23.05 -18.07
N ALA A 692 2.58 22.01 -18.19
CA ALA A 692 1.39 21.81 -17.36
C ALA A 692 1.76 21.68 -15.86
N TRP A 693 2.82 20.93 -15.54
CA TRP A 693 3.33 20.81 -14.18
C TRP A 693 3.77 22.14 -13.58
N LEU A 694 4.44 22.97 -14.38
CA LEU A 694 4.88 24.30 -13.97
C LEU A 694 3.70 25.23 -13.68
N ARG A 695 2.63 25.15 -14.48
CA ARG A 695 1.38 25.90 -14.24
C ARG A 695 0.65 25.44 -12.98
N ALA A 696 0.66 24.13 -12.71
CA ALA A 696 -0.01 23.51 -11.56
C ALA A 696 0.68 23.73 -10.19
N GLY A 697 1.75 24.54 -10.12
CA GLY A 697 2.33 25.02 -8.85
C GLY A 697 3.42 24.16 -8.21
N ARG A 698 4.02 23.19 -8.94
CA ARG A 698 5.19 22.36 -8.53
C ARG A 698 5.11 21.64 -7.16
N SER A 699 3.94 21.54 -6.56
CA SER A 699 3.74 20.78 -5.33
C SER A 699 3.12 19.44 -5.68
N ASP A 700 3.71 18.32 -5.31
CA ASP A 700 3.09 16.99 -5.46
C ASP A 700 2.68 16.52 -4.06
N PRO A 701 1.38 16.29 -3.78
CA PRO A 701 0.94 15.80 -2.48
C PRO A 701 1.61 14.49 -2.11
N SER A 702 1.99 13.70 -3.10
CA SER A 702 2.71 12.44 -2.95
C SER A 702 4.22 12.56 -3.24
N GLY A 703 4.71 13.76 -3.55
CA GLY A 703 6.11 14.04 -3.83
C GLY A 703 7.01 13.86 -2.61
N HIS A 704 8.28 13.54 -2.85
CA HIS A 704 9.32 13.56 -1.84
C HIS A 704 10.66 13.87 -2.51
N PRO A 705 11.51 14.79 -1.97
CA PRO A 705 12.81 15.12 -2.57
C PRO A 705 13.74 13.91 -2.76
N ARG A 706 13.51 12.83 -2.01
CA ARG A 706 14.28 11.57 -2.09
C ARG A 706 13.65 10.47 -2.95
N LEU A 707 12.63 10.80 -3.75
CA LEU A 707 11.96 9.84 -4.64
C LEU A 707 12.93 9.15 -5.61
N GLU A 708 13.82 9.92 -6.22
CA GLU A 708 14.77 9.40 -7.21
C GLU A 708 15.82 8.45 -6.58
N PHE A 709 16.25 8.76 -5.35
CA PHE A 709 17.25 7.95 -4.64
C PHE A 709 16.72 6.55 -4.31
N VAL A 710 15.46 6.45 -3.89
CA VAL A 710 14.85 5.16 -3.50
C VAL A 710 14.49 4.30 -4.72
N GLN A 711 14.24 4.88 -5.90
CA GLN A 711 14.00 4.11 -7.12
C GLN A 711 15.28 3.52 -7.73
N ALA A 712 16.44 4.09 -7.43
CA ALA A 712 17.74 3.60 -7.89
C ALA A 712 18.29 2.45 -7.04
N LEU A 713 17.78 2.28 -5.82
CA LEU A 713 18.05 1.18 -4.88
C LEU A 713 17.12 0.00 -5.16
#